data_AF-A0AAV6HQG5-F1
#
_entry.id   AF-A0AAV6HQG5-F1
#
_cell.length_a   1.000
_cell.length_b   1.000
_cell.length_c   1.000
_cell.angle_alpha   90.00
_cell.angle_beta   90.00
_cell.angle_gamma   90.00
#
_symmetry.space_group_name_H-M   'P 1'
#
loop_
_entity.id
_entity.type
_entity.pdbx_description
1 polymer ?
#
loop_
_entity_poly.entity_id
_entity_poly.type
_entity_poly.pdbx_seq_one_letter_code
_entity_poly.pdbx_strand_id
1 'polypeptide(L)'
;MVLFLLKIIFLAVTTLSNIVSRIIFTTAASFVCLLIQGLKVPGEAAKGGLEQVADLIKSCAEYLAEFAFEVVSSVVSAVFDVVKEGLLGSVSATGSAIGGLMEQTRNSIDGLVKELVSEVLGGFSEMVSTIVADLWNNYKDAVGYHVEVTAPAPKKDEVLIKVEAASLNPVDWKLQKGMLRPILPSKFPFIPVSDVAGEVVEVGFGVKKFKPGDKVVAYLSLFSGGGLAEFAVAKENLTVPRPPEVSAAEAAGLPIAGLTAHQALTQSAGVKLDGSGPRKNLLITAASGGVGHYAVQLAKLGNTHVTATCGARNLDFVKGLGADEVLDYKTPDGAALKSPSGQKYDAVIHCATGTPFSAFEPNLSPTGKVIDLTPSFGSFMTFAVKKLTRSKKQLVPLFGVPKGENLDYLVQLVKEGKLKTVIDSKHPLSEAEEAWAKSIDGTRCCIKFRCLVMRSSALLCFGYSRHGVLGHQVARDVALIRFRFSISSQHGEALPPLRGLGRHCQSIRLNCELFLKGTIMARVDLSKVTDVAGEVVEVGFGVKKFKSGDKVVAYLSPFSGGGLAEFAVAKENLTVPRPPEVSAAEGAGLPVAGLTAHQALTQSAGVKLDRSGPRKNLLITAASGGVGLYAVQLAKLGNTHVTATCGARNLDFVKGLGADEVLDYKTPDGAALKSPSSQKYDAVIHCAMGIPFSAFEPNLSPNGKVIDLTPSFGSFMTSAVKKLTCSKKQLVPLFAVPKGENLDYLVQLVKEGKLKTVIDSKHPLSKAEEAWAKSIDGHATGKIIVEP
;
A
#
# COMPACT_ATOMS: atom_id res chain seq x y z
N MET A 1 -55.37 -3.19 28.14
CA MET A 1 -54.32 -4.22 28.18
C MET A 1 -53.78 -4.55 26.78
N VAL A 2 -54.62 -4.92 25.81
CA VAL A 2 -54.21 -5.22 24.42
C VAL A 2 -53.44 -4.07 23.74
N LEU A 3 -53.91 -2.82 23.86
CA LEU A 3 -53.20 -1.63 23.34
C LEU A 3 -51.85 -1.37 24.02
N PHE A 4 -51.69 -1.77 25.28
CA PHE A 4 -50.44 -1.63 26.03
C PHE A 4 -49.42 -2.69 25.58
N LEU A 5 -49.89 -3.93 25.38
CA LEU A 5 -49.09 -5.02 24.81
C LEU A 5 -48.68 -4.73 23.36
N LEU A 6 -49.58 -4.20 22.53
CA LEU A 6 -49.26 -3.76 21.16
C LEU A 6 -48.19 -2.65 21.15
N LYS A 7 -48.22 -1.71 22.10
CA LYS A 7 -47.15 -0.70 22.24
C LYS A 7 -45.81 -1.29 22.65
N ILE A 8 -45.81 -2.29 23.53
CA ILE A 8 -44.58 -3.01 23.92
C ILE A 8 -44.02 -3.79 22.72
N ILE A 9 -44.88 -4.46 21.94
CA ILE A 9 -44.48 -5.16 20.71
C ILE A 9 -43.91 -4.17 19.69
N PHE A 10 -44.57 -3.04 19.45
CA PHE A 10 -44.08 -2.02 18.52
C PHE A 10 -42.74 -1.43 18.98
N LEU A 11 -42.58 -1.18 20.28
CA LEU A 11 -41.33 -0.69 20.86
C LEU A 11 -40.22 -1.74 20.76
N ALA A 12 -40.52 -3.01 21.01
CA ALA A 12 -39.59 -4.12 20.87
C ALA A 12 -39.16 -4.31 19.41
N VAL A 13 -40.09 -4.32 18.46
CA VAL A 13 -39.83 -4.41 17.02
C VAL A 13 -39.01 -3.22 16.52
N THR A 14 -39.35 -2.00 16.94
CA THR A 14 -38.59 -0.79 16.57
C THR A 14 -37.18 -0.80 17.18
N THR A 15 -37.05 -1.27 18.42
CA THR A 15 -35.75 -1.38 19.10
C THR A 15 -34.89 -2.46 18.46
N LEU A 16 -35.47 -3.62 18.12
CA LEU A 16 -34.77 -4.68 17.39
C LEU A 16 -34.38 -4.21 15.99
N SER A 17 -35.27 -3.57 15.25
CA SER A 17 -34.98 -2.99 13.92
C SER A 17 -33.82 -2.00 13.98
N ASN A 18 -33.77 -1.15 15.01
CA ASN A 18 -32.66 -0.21 15.23
C ASN A 18 -31.35 -0.92 15.62
N ILE A 19 -31.41 -1.98 16.42
CA ILE A 19 -30.24 -2.79 16.79
C ILE A 19 -29.71 -3.55 15.58
N VAL A 20 -30.58 -4.17 14.79
CA VAL A 20 -30.23 -4.92 13.58
C VAL A 20 -29.67 -3.97 12.53
N SER A 21 -30.31 -2.83 12.30
CA SER A 21 -29.77 -1.76 11.44
C SER A 21 -28.40 -1.34 11.94
N ARG A 22 -28.23 -1.05 13.23
CA ARG A 22 -26.91 -0.68 13.78
C ARG A 22 -25.88 -1.79 13.61
N ILE A 23 -26.21 -3.06 13.82
CA ILE A 23 -25.29 -4.18 13.65
C ILE A 23 -24.92 -4.32 12.17
N ILE A 24 -25.89 -4.25 11.25
CA ILE A 24 -25.64 -4.29 9.81
C ILE A 24 -24.76 -3.12 9.38
N PHE A 25 -25.11 -1.87 9.73
CA PHE A 25 -24.31 -0.68 9.41
C PHE A 25 -22.93 -0.69 10.07
N THR A 26 -22.79 -1.18 11.30
CA THR A 26 -21.50 -1.23 12.00
C THR A 26 -20.63 -2.37 11.47
N THR A 27 -21.22 -3.51 11.13
CA THR A 27 -20.51 -4.64 10.51
C THR A 27 -20.09 -4.26 9.09
N ALA A 28 -20.96 -3.64 8.30
CA ALA A 28 -20.65 -3.10 6.99
C ALA A 28 -19.58 -2.02 7.05
N ALA A 29 -19.67 -1.06 7.98
CA ALA A 29 -18.63 -0.05 8.18
C ALA A 29 -17.29 -0.67 8.62
N SER A 30 -17.33 -1.70 9.46
CA SER A 30 -16.14 -2.44 9.89
C SER A 30 -15.53 -3.26 8.74
N PHE A 31 -16.37 -3.82 7.87
CA PHE A 31 -15.94 -4.55 6.67
C PHE A 31 -15.39 -3.60 5.60
N VAL A 32 -15.98 -2.42 5.43
CA VAL A 32 -15.46 -1.31 4.61
C VAL A 32 -14.13 -0.81 5.17
N CYS A 33 -13.97 -0.73 6.50
CA CYS A 33 -12.70 -0.41 7.14
C CYS A 33 -11.66 -1.53 6.93
N LEU A 34 -12.06 -2.79 6.99
CA LEU A 34 -11.20 -3.94 6.67
C LEU A 34 -10.84 -3.98 5.16
N LEU A 35 -11.74 -3.56 4.28
CA LEU A 35 -11.51 -3.33 2.85
C LEU A 35 -10.49 -2.22 2.62
N ILE A 36 -10.63 -1.07 3.28
CA ILE A 36 -9.67 0.05 3.25
C ILE A 36 -8.29 -0.41 3.77
N GLN A 37 -8.26 -1.29 4.77
CA GLN A 37 -7.02 -1.91 5.27
C GLN A 37 -6.48 -3.01 4.31
N GLY A 38 -7.36 -3.66 3.54
CA GLY A 38 -7.07 -4.69 2.53
C GLY A 38 -6.70 -4.13 1.15
N LEU A 39 -6.97 -2.85 0.88
CA LEU A 39 -6.57 -2.09 -0.33
C LEU A 39 -5.05 -1.80 -0.38
N LYS A 40 -4.24 -2.82 -0.07
CA LYS A 40 -2.80 -2.87 -0.35
C LYS A 40 -2.50 -3.50 -1.73
N VAL A 41 -3.51 -3.67 -2.58
CA VAL A 41 -3.36 -4.24 -3.94
C VAL A 41 -4.02 -3.32 -4.98
N PRO A 42 -3.26 -2.62 -5.85
CA PRO A 42 -3.76 -1.81 -6.97
C PRO A 42 -4.22 -2.65 -8.19
N GLY A 43 -5.27 -2.21 -8.88
CA GLY A 43 -5.75 -2.76 -10.19
C GLY A 43 -7.01 -3.64 -10.10
N GLU A 44 -7.54 -4.14 -11.23
CA GLU A 44 -8.86 -4.84 -11.34
C GLU A 44 -9.08 -6.07 -10.41
N ALA A 45 -8.04 -6.62 -9.77
CA ALA A 45 -8.20 -7.59 -8.69
C ALA A 45 -8.83 -6.98 -7.42
N ALA A 46 -8.64 -5.67 -7.22
CA ALA A 46 -9.36 -4.89 -6.23
C ALA A 46 -10.85 -4.81 -6.60
N LYS A 47 -11.21 -4.69 -7.89
CA LYS A 47 -12.60 -4.71 -8.34
C LYS A 47 -13.26 -6.07 -8.10
N GLY A 48 -12.66 -7.17 -8.54
CA GLY A 48 -13.18 -8.52 -8.27
C GLY A 48 -13.19 -8.90 -6.79
N GLY A 49 -12.21 -8.40 -6.02
CA GLY A 49 -12.20 -8.51 -4.56
C GLY A 49 -13.25 -7.64 -3.88
N LEU A 50 -13.50 -6.43 -4.39
CA LEU A 50 -14.57 -5.54 -3.95
C LEU A 50 -15.95 -6.11 -4.29
N GLU A 51 -16.12 -6.75 -5.45
CA GLU A 51 -17.35 -7.44 -5.87
C GLU A 51 -17.59 -8.70 -5.02
N GLN A 52 -16.59 -9.56 -4.82
CA GLN A 52 -16.70 -10.73 -3.92
C GLN A 52 -16.95 -10.35 -2.47
N VAL A 53 -16.37 -9.24 -2.02
CA VAL A 53 -16.60 -8.72 -0.69
C VAL A 53 -17.96 -8.03 -0.59
N ALA A 54 -18.43 -7.34 -1.64
CA ALA A 54 -19.79 -6.82 -1.70
C ALA A 54 -20.81 -7.96 -1.64
N ASP A 55 -20.56 -9.08 -2.34
CA ASP A 55 -21.36 -10.30 -2.26
C ASP A 55 -21.30 -10.95 -0.87
N LEU A 56 -20.14 -10.96 -0.21
CA LEU A 56 -19.99 -11.48 1.15
C LEU A 56 -20.71 -10.59 2.18
N ILE A 57 -20.60 -9.26 2.04
CA ILE A 57 -21.32 -8.28 2.87
C ILE A 57 -22.83 -8.43 2.64
N LYS A 58 -23.25 -8.63 1.39
CA LYS A 58 -24.64 -8.89 1.02
C LYS A 58 -25.15 -10.18 1.67
N SER A 59 -24.43 -11.30 1.55
CA SER A 59 -24.81 -12.56 2.23
C SER A 59 -24.77 -12.47 3.75
N CYS A 60 -23.82 -11.72 4.35
CA CYS A 60 -23.82 -11.49 5.79
C CYS A 60 -24.98 -10.61 6.24
N ALA A 61 -25.36 -9.60 5.45
CA ALA A 61 -26.53 -8.77 5.72
C ALA A 61 -27.84 -9.54 5.56
N GLU A 62 -27.94 -10.40 4.54
CA GLU A 62 -29.06 -11.33 4.34
C GLU A 62 -29.16 -12.32 5.52
N TYR A 63 -28.05 -12.93 5.95
CA TYR A 63 -28.02 -13.84 7.10
C TYR A 63 -28.38 -13.15 8.42
N LEU A 64 -27.88 -11.93 8.65
CA LEU A 64 -28.24 -11.15 9.84
C LEU A 64 -29.71 -10.67 9.80
N ALA A 65 -30.25 -10.41 8.61
CA ALA A 65 -31.66 -10.10 8.43
C ALA A 65 -32.54 -11.34 8.67
N GLU A 66 -32.14 -12.52 8.20
CA GLU A 66 -32.82 -13.80 8.49
C GLU A 66 -32.76 -14.13 9.99
N PHE A 67 -31.60 -13.99 10.62
CA PHE A 67 -31.48 -14.18 12.08
C PHE A 67 -32.32 -13.18 12.88
N ALA A 68 -32.34 -11.92 12.46
CA ALA A 68 -33.22 -10.91 13.04
C ALA A 68 -34.70 -11.27 12.86
N PHE A 69 -35.08 -11.80 11.69
CA PHE A 69 -36.41 -12.28 11.39
C PHE A 69 -36.81 -13.45 12.31
N GLU A 70 -35.92 -14.43 12.50
CA GLU A 70 -36.16 -15.55 13.43
C GLU A 70 -36.33 -15.07 14.87
N VAL A 71 -35.51 -14.13 15.33
CA VAL A 71 -35.62 -13.58 16.69
C VAL A 71 -36.91 -12.77 16.85
N VAL A 72 -37.28 -11.92 15.89
CA VAL A 72 -38.55 -11.18 15.92
C VAL A 72 -39.73 -12.14 15.89
N SER A 73 -39.73 -13.14 15.00
CA SER A 73 -40.79 -14.14 14.88
C SER A 73 -40.93 -14.98 16.15
N SER A 74 -39.81 -15.36 16.78
CA SER A 74 -39.81 -16.10 18.05
C SER A 74 -40.33 -15.25 19.20
N VAL A 75 -39.98 -13.96 19.28
CA VAL A 75 -40.47 -13.04 20.32
C VAL A 75 -41.95 -12.74 20.12
N VAL A 76 -42.38 -12.47 18.89
CA VAL A 76 -43.79 -12.28 18.55
C VAL A 76 -44.59 -13.54 18.91
N SER A 77 -44.10 -14.72 18.55
CA SER A 77 -44.76 -15.99 18.89
C SER A 77 -44.87 -16.21 20.39
N ALA A 78 -43.79 -16.01 21.15
CA ALA A 78 -43.81 -16.13 22.61
C ALA A 78 -44.78 -15.13 23.27
N VAL A 79 -44.86 -13.90 22.77
CA VAL A 79 -45.82 -12.89 23.26
C VAL A 79 -47.26 -13.28 22.91
N PHE A 80 -47.49 -13.81 21.71
CA PHE A 80 -48.81 -14.31 21.30
C PHE A 80 -49.27 -15.52 22.13
N ASP A 81 -48.35 -16.42 22.49
CA ASP A 81 -48.65 -17.57 23.35
C ASP A 81 -49.01 -17.12 24.78
N VAL A 82 -48.28 -16.15 25.35
CA VAL A 82 -48.62 -15.54 26.65
C VAL A 82 -49.98 -14.83 26.61
N VAL A 83 -50.31 -14.15 25.51
CA VAL A 83 -51.61 -13.50 25.32
C VAL A 83 -52.73 -14.53 25.17
N LYS A 84 -52.49 -15.63 24.45
CA LYS A 84 -53.42 -16.75 24.28
C LYS A 84 -53.71 -17.45 25.62
N GLU A 85 -52.68 -17.73 26.42
CA GLU A 85 -52.82 -18.30 27.76
C GLU A 85 -53.57 -17.37 28.72
N GLY A 86 -53.30 -16.06 28.67
CA GLY A 86 -54.00 -15.06 29.49
C GLY A 86 -55.47 -14.84 29.09
N LEU A 87 -55.81 -14.95 27.80
CA LEU A 87 -57.19 -14.84 27.31
C LEU A 87 -58.00 -16.12 27.55
N LEU A 88 -57.40 -17.30 27.43
CA LEU A 88 -58.04 -18.59 27.74
C LEU A 88 -58.33 -18.75 29.24
N GLY A 89 -57.55 -18.09 30.10
CA GLY A 89 -57.77 -18.09 31.54
C GLY A 89 -58.88 -17.15 32.04
N SER A 90 -59.48 -16.30 31.19
CA SER A 90 -60.33 -15.20 31.68
C SER A 90 -61.76 -15.09 31.13
N VAL A 91 -62.21 -15.78 30.07
CA VAL A 91 -63.62 -15.65 29.62
C VAL A 91 -64.19 -16.91 28.92
N SER A 92 -65.42 -17.29 29.29
CA SER A 92 -66.28 -18.28 28.62
C SER A 92 -66.96 -17.71 27.35
N ALA A 93 -66.21 -17.32 26.31
CA ALA A 93 -66.80 -16.87 25.04
C ALA A 93 -65.95 -17.21 23.79
N THR A 94 -66.57 -17.92 22.85
CA THR A 94 -66.23 -18.19 21.43
C THR A 94 -64.75 -18.09 21.01
N GLY A 95 -64.01 -19.17 21.26
CA GLY A 95 -62.59 -19.31 20.92
C GLY A 95 -62.24 -19.26 19.41
N SER A 96 -63.20 -19.42 18.48
CA SER A 96 -62.88 -19.41 17.04
C SER A 96 -62.70 -18.00 16.45
N ALA A 97 -63.47 -17.01 16.92
CA ALA A 97 -63.40 -15.64 16.40
C ALA A 97 -62.13 -14.90 16.85
N ILE A 98 -61.68 -15.14 18.09
CA ILE A 98 -60.44 -14.58 18.64
C ILE A 98 -59.22 -15.24 17.99
N GLY A 99 -59.27 -16.55 17.74
CA GLY A 99 -58.22 -17.27 17.00
C GLY A 99 -58.00 -16.72 15.59
N GLY A 100 -59.09 -16.51 14.84
CA GLY A 100 -59.01 -15.95 13.48
C GLY A 100 -58.44 -14.53 13.43
N LEU A 101 -58.82 -13.67 14.39
CA LEU A 101 -58.30 -12.30 14.47
C LEU A 101 -56.80 -12.27 14.86
N MET A 102 -56.37 -13.17 15.75
CA MET A 102 -54.95 -13.31 16.14
C MET A 102 -54.09 -13.80 14.96
N GLU A 103 -54.60 -14.75 14.18
CA GLU A 103 -53.90 -15.29 13.01
C GLU A 103 -53.80 -14.26 11.87
N GLN A 104 -54.87 -13.49 11.64
CA GLN A 104 -54.86 -12.38 10.68
C GLN A 104 -53.89 -11.26 11.08
N THR A 105 -53.78 -10.97 12.38
CA THR A 105 -52.83 -9.97 12.91
C THR A 105 -51.39 -10.46 12.79
N ARG A 106 -51.13 -11.75 13.05
CA ARG A 106 -49.82 -12.39 12.86
C ARG A 106 -49.37 -12.31 11.40
N ASN A 107 -50.24 -12.67 10.48
CA ASN A 107 -49.95 -12.63 9.03
C ASN A 107 -49.70 -11.19 8.52
N SER A 108 -50.40 -10.20 9.08
CA SER A 108 -50.19 -8.78 8.72
C SER A 108 -48.85 -8.25 9.22
N ILE A 109 -48.40 -8.67 10.41
CA ILE A 109 -47.09 -8.32 10.96
C ILE A 109 -45.98 -9.01 10.16
N ASP A 110 -46.13 -10.30 9.81
CA ASP A 110 -45.19 -11.02 8.95
C ASP A 110 -45.04 -10.35 7.57
N GLY A 111 -46.14 -9.82 7.01
CA GLY A 111 -46.14 -9.04 5.78
C GLY A 111 -45.34 -7.74 5.89
N LEU A 112 -45.63 -6.92 6.91
CA LEU A 112 -44.92 -5.66 7.19
C LEU A 112 -43.43 -5.88 7.45
N VAL A 113 -43.05 -6.96 8.13
CA VAL A 113 -41.66 -7.30 8.39
C VAL A 113 -40.94 -7.68 7.08
N LYS A 114 -41.57 -8.45 6.18
CA LYS A 114 -40.98 -8.79 4.87
C LYS A 114 -40.78 -7.57 3.97
N GLU A 115 -41.73 -6.64 3.98
CA GLU A 115 -41.68 -5.42 3.18
C GLU A 115 -40.57 -4.47 3.66
N LEU A 116 -40.46 -4.28 4.98
CA LEU A 116 -39.39 -3.50 5.61
C LEU A 116 -37.99 -4.06 5.32
N VAL A 117 -37.85 -5.40 5.29
CA VAL A 117 -36.57 -6.07 4.97
C VAL A 117 -36.19 -5.85 3.50
N SER A 118 -37.14 -5.91 2.58
CA SER A 118 -36.90 -5.69 1.15
C SER A 118 -36.42 -4.27 0.84
N GLU A 119 -37.06 -3.25 1.41
CA GLU A 119 -36.66 -1.84 1.23
C GLU A 119 -35.29 -1.54 1.85
N VAL A 120 -35.01 -2.05 3.05
CA VAL A 120 -33.73 -1.83 3.74
C VAL A 120 -32.57 -2.52 3.01
N LEU A 121 -32.77 -3.73 2.48
CA LEU A 121 -31.76 -4.44 1.69
C LEU A 121 -31.54 -3.80 0.31
N GLY A 122 -32.60 -3.32 -0.34
CA GLY A 122 -32.52 -2.61 -1.62
C GLY A 122 -31.73 -1.30 -1.52
N GLY A 123 -32.07 -0.44 -0.56
CA GLY A 123 -31.36 0.83 -0.34
C GLY A 123 -29.91 0.64 0.12
N PHE A 124 -29.62 -0.42 0.86
CA PHE A 124 -28.26 -0.77 1.27
C PHE A 124 -27.38 -1.21 0.08
N SER A 125 -27.93 -2.00 -0.86
CA SER A 125 -27.22 -2.43 -2.08
C SER A 125 -26.83 -1.26 -2.98
N GLU A 126 -27.72 -0.29 -3.14
CA GLU A 126 -27.49 0.90 -3.96
C GLU A 126 -26.47 1.85 -3.32
N MET A 127 -26.54 2.01 -1.99
CA MET A 127 -25.58 2.79 -1.21
C MET A 127 -24.15 2.20 -1.28
N VAL A 128 -24.00 0.88 -1.13
CA VAL A 128 -22.69 0.21 -1.24
C VAL A 128 -22.11 0.37 -2.65
N SER A 129 -22.93 0.20 -3.68
CA SER A 129 -22.51 0.36 -5.08
C SER A 129 -22.01 1.78 -5.38
N THR A 130 -22.70 2.79 -4.84
CA THR A 130 -22.33 4.21 -5.00
C THR A 130 -21.02 4.55 -4.26
N ILE A 131 -20.86 4.06 -3.02
CA ILE A 131 -19.63 4.27 -2.23
C ILE A 131 -18.41 3.64 -2.91
N VAL A 132 -18.57 2.46 -3.50
CA VAL A 132 -17.49 1.78 -4.24
C VAL A 132 -17.10 2.57 -5.50
N ALA A 133 -18.07 3.10 -6.24
CA ALA A 133 -17.82 3.93 -7.41
C ALA A 133 -17.09 5.24 -7.05
N ASP A 134 -17.53 5.93 -5.99
CA ASP A 134 -16.93 7.20 -5.55
C ASP A 134 -15.51 7.02 -4.98
N LEU A 135 -15.25 5.94 -4.23
CA LEU A 135 -13.90 5.63 -3.74
C LEU A 135 -12.94 5.29 -4.89
N TRP A 136 -13.42 4.62 -5.93
CA TRP A 136 -12.64 4.29 -7.12
C TRP A 136 -12.28 5.52 -7.95
N ASN A 137 -13.23 6.43 -8.14
CA ASN A 137 -13.00 7.67 -8.90
C ASN A 137 -12.05 8.62 -8.16
N ASN A 138 -12.20 8.80 -6.84
CA ASN A 138 -11.30 9.63 -6.04
C ASN A 138 -9.86 9.07 -5.94
N TYR A 139 -9.68 7.74 -6.02
CA TYR A 139 -8.36 7.12 -6.06
C TYR A 139 -7.66 7.32 -7.42
N LYS A 140 -8.41 7.35 -8.52
CA LYS A 140 -7.86 7.69 -9.85
C LYS A 140 -7.32 9.11 -9.90
N ASP A 141 -8.04 10.08 -9.32
CA ASP A 141 -7.69 11.50 -9.39
C ASP A 141 -6.52 11.89 -8.47
N ALA A 142 -6.33 11.20 -7.34
CA ALA A 142 -5.26 11.49 -6.37
C ALA A 142 -3.87 10.94 -6.76
N VAL A 143 -3.77 10.08 -7.77
CA VAL A 143 -2.53 9.38 -8.16
C VAL A 143 -2.16 9.70 -9.62
N GLY A 144 -2.39 10.93 -10.08
CA GLY A 144 -2.04 11.37 -11.44
C GLY A 144 -0.72 10.75 -11.89
N TYR A 145 -0.79 9.86 -12.89
CA TYR A 145 0.33 9.00 -13.33
C TYR A 145 1.49 9.82 -13.93
N HIS A 146 1.25 11.10 -14.19
CA HIS A 146 2.19 12.03 -14.80
C HIS A 146 2.65 13.05 -13.77
N VAL A 147 3.96 13.05 -13.52
CA VAL A 147 4.64 13.99 -12.66
C VAL A 147 5.85 14.53 -13.40
N GLU A 148 6.13 15.82 -13.25
CA GLU A 148 7.38 16.39 -13.75
C GLU A 148 8.51 16.03 -12.79
N VAL A 149 9.56 15.41 -13.33
CA VAL A 149 10.75 15.00 -12.57
C VAL A 149 12.01 15.46 -13.30
N THR A 150 13.04 15.78 -12.52
CA THR A 150 14.34 16.15 -13.09
C THR A 150 14.97 14.94 -13.77
N ALA A 151 15.47 15.13 -15.00
CA ALA A 151 16.17 14.07 -15.72
C ALA A 151 17.36 13.53 -14.89
N PRO A 152 17.55 12.21 -14.83
CA PRO A 152 18.66 11.62 -14.08
C PRO A 152 20.01 11.90 -14.77
N ALA A 153 21.07 12.10 -13.99
CA ALA A 153 22.44 12.17 -14.50
C ALA A 153 23.08 10.77 -14.52
N PRO A 154 23.78 10.37 -15.61
CA PRO A 154 24.42 9.07 -15.70
C PRO A 154 25.63 8.97 -14.74
N LYS A 155 25.76 7.86 -14.01
CA LYS A 155 26.97 7.55 -13.23
C LYS A 155 28.10 7.05 -14.14
N LYS A 156 29.27 6.79 -13.55
CA LYS A 156 30.51 6.33 -14.21
C LYS A 156 30.29 5.33 -15.35
N ASP A 157 29.49 4.29 -15.13
CA ASP A 157 29.26 3.15 -16.02
C ASP A 157 27.83 3.11 -16.60
N GLU A 158 27.16 4.26 -16.65
CA GLU A 158 25.80 4.42 -17.12
C GLU A 158 25.73 5.35 -18.34
N VAL A 159 24.71 5.14 -19.17
CA VAL A 159 24.34 6.02 -20.27
C VAL A 159 22.95 6.61 -19.99
N LEU A 160 22.77 7.89 -20.32
CA LEU A 160 21.47 8.54 -20.32
C LEU A 160 20.83 8.35 -21.70
N ILE A 161 19.64 7.77 -21.71
CA ILE A 161 18.89 7.45 -22.92
C ILE A 161 17.67 8.36 -22.97
N LYS A 162 17.51 9.10 -24.07
CA LYS A 162 16.22 9.68 -24.47
C LYS A 162 15.34 8.56 -24.99
N VAL A 163 14.29 8.22 -24.25
CA VAL A 163 13.46 7.05 -24.49
C VAL A 163 12.57 7.29 -25.71
N GLU A 164 12.65 6.41 -26.70
CA GLU A 164 11.75 6.41 -27.86
C GLU A 164 10.62 5.39 -27.68
N ALA A 165 10.92 4.32 -26.95
CA ALA A 165 10.04 3.19 -26.69
C ALA A 165 10.33 2.58 -25.31
N ALA A 166 9.28 2.30 -24.54
CA ALA A 166 9.38 1.52 -23.30
C ALA A 166 8.37 0.37 -23.31
N SER A 167 8.70 -0.77 -22.70
CA SER A 167 7.85 -1.97 -22.67
C SER A 167 7.40 -2.41 -21.29
N LEU A 168 6.09 -2.60 -21.14
CA LEU A 168 5.47 -3.11 -19.91
C LEU A 168 5.62 -4.64 -19.76
N ASN A 169 5.99 -5.05 -18.56
CA ASN A 169 6.08 -6.44 -18.15
C ASN A 169 5.22 -6.70 -16.89
N PRO A 170 4.74 -7.94 -16.67
CA PRO A 170 3.97 -8.24 -15.46
C PRO A 170 4.69 -7.95 -14.15
N VAL A 171 6.03 -7.98 -14.13
CA VAL A 171 6.83 -7.62 -12.96
C VAL A 171 6.58 -6.17 -12.54
N ASP A 172 6.33 -5.25 -13.48
CA ASP A 172 6.18 -3.82 -13.21
C ASP A 172 4.93 -3.53 -12.35
N TRP A 173 3.77 -4.10 -12.72
CA TRP A 173 2.57 -3.95 -11.90
C TRP A 173 2.56 -4.88 -10.68
N LYS A 174 3.30 -6.01 -10.70
CA LYS A 174 3.49 -6.85 -9.49
C LYS A 174 4.31 -6.12 -8.43
N LEU A 175 5.30 -5.32 -8.84
CA LEU A 175 6.04 -4.39 -7.97
C LEU A 175 5.11 -3.35 -7.37
N GLN A 176 4.27 -2.72 -8.19
CA GLN A 176 3.24 -1.80 -7.72
C GLN A 176 2.26 -2.47 -6.74
N LYS A 177 1.89 -3.74 -6.99
CA LYS A 177 1.07 -4.57 -6.09
C LYS A 177 1.77 -5.05 -4.82
N GLY A 178 3.03 -4.68 -4.61
CA GLY A 178 3.78 -5.07 -3.43
C GLY A 178 4.07 -6.57 -3.34
N MET A 179 3.90 -7.32 -4.43
CA MET A 179 4.10 -8.78 -4.44
C MET A 179 5.56 -9.20 -4.23
N LEU A 180 6.50 -8.25 -4.38
CA LEU A 180 7.92 -8.44 -4.14
C LEU A 180 8.40 -7.74 -2.86
N ARG A 181 7.49 -7.27 -1.99
CA ARG A 181 7.87 -6.72 -0.68
C ARG A 181 8.41 -7.83 0.23
N PRO A 182 9.42 -7.55 1.08
CA PRO A 182 10.09 -6.25 1.28
C PRO A 182 11.25 -5.96 0.32
N ILE A 183 11.49 -6.80 -0.69
CA ILE A 183 12.67 -6.72 -1.57
C ILE A 183 12.59 -5.49 -2.50
N LEU A 184 11.43 -5.24 -3.11
CA LEU A 184 11.22 -4.14 -4.07
C LEU A 184 9.79 -3.53 -4.02
N PRO A 185 9.63 -2.26 -4.45
CA PRO A 185 10.69 -1.28 -4.71
C PRO A 185 11.32 -0.80 -3.39
N SER A 186 12.61 -0.49 -3.42
CA SER A 186 13.35 -0.09 -2.21
C SER A 186 13.07 1.34 -1.76
N LYS A 187 12.58 2.21 -2.66
CA LYS A 187 12.31 3.64 -2.41
C LYS A 187 11.09 4.10 -3.21
N PHE A 188 10.39 5.11 -2.69
CA PHE A 188 9.31 5.81 -3.37
C PHE A 188 9.62 7.33 -3.44
N PRO A 189 9.16 8.06 -4.47
CA PRO A 189 8.42 7.57 -5.64
C PRO A 189 9.27 6.64 -6.53
N PHE A 190 8.62 5.76 -7.28
CA PHE A 190 9.28 4.76 -8.14
C PHE A 190 8.71 4.86 -9.55
N ILE A 191 9.56 5.18 -10.52
CA ILE A 191 9.18 5.19 -11.94
C ILE A 191 9.34 3.75 -12.44
N PRO A 192 8.27 3.06 -12.86
CA PRO A 192 8.35 1.66 -13.25
C PRO A 192 8.94 1.47 -14.65
N VAL A 193 8.97 0.21 -15.11
CA VAL A 193 9.47 -0.26 -16.40
C VAL A 193 10.98 -0.33 -16.48
N SER A 194 11.45 -1.47 -16.98
CA SER A 194 12.87 -1.77 -17.16
C SER A 194 13.27 -2.00 -18.62
N ASP A 195 12.34 -2.14 -19.53
CA ASP A 195 12.65 -2.40 -20.93
C ASP A 195 12.52 -1.10 -21.72
N VAL A 196 13.63 -0.59 -22.27
CA VAL A 196 13.64 0.67 -23.05
C VAL A 196 14.46 0.56 -24.32
N ALA A 197 14.10 1.36 -25.32
CA ALA A 197 14.92 1.63 -26.49
C ALA A 197 14.86 3.12 -26.83
N GLY A 198 15.95 3.68 -27.31
CA GLY A 198 16.05 5.11 -27.54
C GLY A 198 17.41 5.54 -28.07
N GLU A 199 17.74 6.79 -27.81
CA GLU A 199 19.00 7.42 -28.23
C GLU A 199 19.83 7.82 -27.03
N VAL A 200 21.13 7.53 -27.04
CA VAL A 200 22.06 8.01 -26.02
C VAL A 200 22.19 9.53 -26.14
N VAL A 201 21.98 10.27 -25.04
CA VAL A 201 22.15 11.72 -25.00
C VAL A 201 23.37 12.14 -24.19
N GLU A 202 23.75 11.36 -23.19
CA GLU A 202 24.92 11.60 -22.33
C GLU A 202 25.49 10.25 -21.88
N VAL A 203 26.79 10.22 -21.60
CA VAL A 203 27.48 9.02 -21.10
C VAL A 203 28.29 9.34 -19.86
N GLY A 204 28.34 8.41 -18.92
CA GLY A 204 29.24 8.48 -17.78
C GLY A 204 30.72 8.42 -18.21
N PHE A 205 31.59 9.02 -17.42
CA PHE A 205 33.02 9.13 -17.72
C PHE A 205 33.78 7.80 -17.88
N GLY A 206 33.20 6.67 -17.46
CA GLY A 206 33.78 5.34 -17.60
C GLY A 206 33.23 4.53 -18.78
N VAL A 207 32.22 5.04 -19.49
CA VAL A 207 31.61 4.39 -20.66
C VAL A 207 32.55 4.46 -21.86
N LYS A 208 32.69 3.35 -22.59
CA LYS A 208 33.60 3.22 -23.73
C LYS A 208 32.92 2.75 -25.01
N LYS A 209 31.80 2.03 -24.90
CA LYS A 209 31.09 1.38 -26.02
C LYS A 209 30.12 2.31 -26.74
N PHE A 210 29.67 3.38 -26.08
CA PHE A 210 28.61 4.26 -26.57
C PHE A 210 29.02 5.72 -26.52
N LYS A 211 28.43 6.52 -27.41
CA LYS A 211 28.54 7.98 -27.45
C LYS A 211 27.15 8.60 -27.69
N PRO A 212 26.96 9.90 -27.37
CA PRO A 212 25.73 10.61 -27.73
C PRO A 212 25.37 10.44 -29.22
N GLY A 213 24.08 10.25 -29.49
CA GLY A 213 23.51 9.98 -30.82
C GLY A 213 23.35 8.50 -31.17
N ASP A 214 23.99 7.57 -30.42
CA ASP A 214 23.85 6.14 -30.69
C ASP A 214 22.43 5.65 -30.38
N LYS A 215 21.83 4.86 -31.31
CA LYS A 215 20.55 4.19 -31.08
C LYS A 215 20.77 2.88 -30.34
N VAL A 216 20.02 2.68 -29.26
CA VAL A 216 20.24 1.57 -28.32
C VAL A 216 18.94 0.95 -27.83
N VAL A 217 19.07 -0.27 -27.32
CA VAL A 217 18.08 -0.93 -26.46
C VAL A 217 18.77 -1.35 -25.17
N ALA A 218 18.06 -1.20 -24.04
CA ALA A 218 18.63 -1.44 -22.74
C ALA A 218 17.65 -2.15 -21.79
N TYR A 219 18.24 -2.93 -20.89
CA TYR A 219 17.59 -3.44 -19.68
C TYR A 219 17.99 -2.55 -18.49
N LEU A 220 17.02 -1.84 -17.92
CA LEU A 220 17.20 -1.06 -16.69
C LEU A 220 17.10 -1.99 -15.46
N SER A 221 17.69 -1.57 -14.34
CA SER A 221 17.57 -2.36 -13.11
C SER A 221 16.15 -2.33 -12.57
N LEU A 222 15.58 -3.50 -12.25
CA LEU A 222 14.30 -3.60 -11.54
C LEU A 222 14.31 -2.89 -10.17
N PHE A 223 15.50 -2.62 -9.60
CA PHE A 223 15.64 -1.87 -8.35
C PHE A 223 15.44 -0.37 -8.51
N SER A 224 15.74 0.18 -9.69
CA SER A 224 15.64 1.62 -9.96
C SER A 224 14.49 1.97 -10.89
N GLY A 225 14.08 1.07 -11.77
CA GLY A 225 13.11 1.34 -12.83
C GLY A 225 13.57 2.50 -13.72
N GLY A 226 12.62 3.31 -14.19
CA GLY A 226 12.87 4.55 -14.94
C GLY A 226 12.34 4.57 -16.37
N GLY A 227 11.73 3.48 -16.85
CA GLY A 227 11.33 3.36 -18.25
C GLY A 227 10.07 4.13 -18.65
N LEU A 228 9.14 4.39 -17.73
CA LEU A 228 8.02 5.31 -17.98
C LEU A 228 8.42 6.77 -17.76
N ALA A 229 9.42 7.23 -18.49
CA ALA A 229 9.89 8.61 -18.47
C ALA A 229 10.52 8.96 -19.83
N GLU A 230 10.64 10.26 -20.12
CA GLU A 230 11.30 10.75 -21.34
C GLU A 230 12.80 10.44 -21.38
N PHE A 231 13.42 10.29 -20.21
CA PHE A 231 14.82 9.96 -20.04
C PHE A 231 15.03 8.87 -19.00
N ALA A 232 15.93 7.93 -19.28
CA ALA A 232 16.29 6.85 -18.37
C ALA A 232 17.80 6.59 -18.36
N VAL A 233 18.35 6.18 -17.21
CA VAL A 233 19.75 5.76 -17.09
C VAL A 233 19.88 4.25 -17.14
N ALA A 234 20.76 3.75 -18.00
CA ALA A 234 21.04 2.32 -18.16
C ALA A 234 22.52 2.02 -17.96
N LYS A 235 22.85 0.85 -17.41
CA LYS A 235 24.25 0.40 -17.33
C LYS A 235 24.78 0.06 -18.72
N GLU A 236 26.04 0.42 -18.99
CA GLU A 236 26.70 0.12 -20.27
C GLU A 236 26.68 -1.38 -20.60
N ASN A 237 26.84 -2.26 -19.61
CA ASN A 237 26.87 -3.72 -19.81
C ASN A 237 25.49 -4.36 -20.09
N LEU A 238 24.42 -3.60 -19.95
CA LEU A 238 23.04 -4.00 -20.22
C LEU A 238 22.38 -3.12 -21.31
N THR A 239 23.20 -2.37 -22.05
CA THR A 239 22.82 -1.57 -23.20
C THR A 239 23.48 -2.18 -24.44
N VAL A 240 22.74 -2.29 -25.54
CA VAL A 240 23.24 -2.82 -26.82
C VAL A 240 22.82 -1.93 -27.99
N PRO A 241 23.60 -1.90 -29.09
CA PRO A 241 23.23 -1.15 -30.28
C PRO A 241 21.88 -1.62 -30.85
N ARG A 242 21.03 -0.67 -31.25
CA ARG A 242 19.81 -0.96 -32.01
C ARG A 242 20.07 -0.66 -33.49
N PRO A 243 20.09 -1.68 -34.36
CA PRO A 243 20.31 -1.47 -35.79
C PRO A 243 19.09 -0.79 -36.44
N PRO A 244 19.26 -0.05 -37.54
CA PRO A 244 18.20 0.75 -38.16
C PRO A 244 17.01 -0.07 -38.67
N GLU A 245 17.20 -1.35 -38.96
CA GLU A 245 16.16 -2.28 -39.39
C GLU A 245 15.19 -2.67 -38.26
N VAL A 246 15.61 -2.49 -36.99
CA VAL A 246 14.80 -2.83 -35.82
C VAL A 246 14.22 -1.55 -35.22
N SER A 247 12.89 -1.42 -35.24
CA SER A 247 12.24 -0.25 -34.67
C SER A 247 12.46 -0.16 -33.16
N ALA A 248 12.36 1.05 -32.60
CA ALA A 248 12.42 1.26 -31.16
C ALA A 248 11.43 0.35 -30.40
N ALA A 249 10.23 0.21 -30.95
CA ALA A 249 9.15 -0.57 -30.36
C ALA A 249 9.43 -2.08 -30.32
N GLU A 250 9.99 -2.61 -31.41
CA GLU A 250 10.40 -4.02 -31.46
C GLU A 250 11.57 -4.27 -30.51
N ALA A 251 12.57 -3.38 -30.53
CA ALA A 251 13.73 -3.51 -29.66
C ALA A 251 13.35 -3.43 -28.17
N ALA A 252 12.56 -2.44 -27.76
CA ALA A 252 12.08 -2.32 -26.39
C ALA A 252 11.23 -3.54 -25.96
N GLY A 253 10.68 -4.29 -26.91
CA GLY A 253 9.98 -5.53 -26.60
C GLY A 253 10.89 -6.74 -26.35
N LEU A 254 12.22 -6.62 -26.38
CA LEU A 254 13.12 -7.77 -26.19
C LEU A 254 13.60 -8.01 -24.75
N PRO A 255 13.95 -7.00 -23.92
CA PRO A 255 14.82 -7.23 -22.78
C PRO A 255 14.26 -8.24 -21.75
N ILE A 256 13.20 -7.94 -20.99
CA ILE A 256 12.74 -8.91 -19.97
C ILE A 256 12.26 -10.21 -20.62
N ALA A 257 11.27 -10.16 -21.51
CA ALA A 257 10.60 -11.39 -21.91
C ALA A 257 11.35 -12.19 -23.00
N GLY A 258 12.11 -11.54 -23.87
CA GLY A 258 13.03 -12.21 -24.81
C GLY A 258 14.20 -12.87 -24.09
N LEU A 259 14.88 -12.16 -23.18
CA LEU A 259 15.97 -12.76 -22.39
C LEU A 259 15.48 -13.91 -21.51
N THR A 260 14.28 -13.79 -20.94
CA THR A 260 13.67 -14.87 -20.15
C THR A 260 13.39 -16.11 -20.99
N ALA A 261 12.80 -15.95 -22.19
CA ALA A 261 12.60 -17.06 -23.13
C ALA A 261 13.92 -17.72 -23.52
N HIS A 262 14.91 -16.91 -23.90
CA HIS A 262 16.24 -17.37 -24.27
C HIS A 262 16.92 -18.14 -23.14
N GLN A 263 16.91 -17.61 -21.90
CA GLN A 263 17.52 -18.25 -20.74
C GLN A 263 16.82 -19.58 -20.39
N ALA A 264 15.48 -19.60 -20.42
CA ALA A 264 14.70 -20.79 -20.12
C ALA A 264 15.02 -21.93 -21.11
N LEU A 265 15.11 -21.62 -22.41
CA LEU A 265 15.41 -22.59 -23.45
C LEU A 265 16.88 -23.06 -23.41
N THR A 266 17.83 -22.12 -23.38
CA THR A 266 19.25 -22.45 -23.55
C THR A 266 19.87 -23.01 -22.26
N GLN A 267 19.64 -22.37 -21.11
CA GLN A 267 20.30 -22.74 -19.87
C GLN A 267 19.53 -23.81 -19.09
N SER A 268 18.20 -23.69 -19.01
CA SER A 268 17.40 -24.60 -18.19
C SER A 268 16.92 -25.84 -18.95
N ALA A 269 16.40 -25.65 -20.17
CA ALA A 269 15.98 -26.75 -21.03
C ALA A 269 17.14 -27.37 -21.84
N GLY A 270 18.27 -26.66 -21.98
CA GLY A 270 19.45 -27.15 -22.71
C GLY A 270 19.19 -27.29 -24.21
N VAL A 271 18.41 -26.40 -24.80
CA VAL A 271 18.15 -26.34 -26.24
C VAL A 271 19.30 -25.58 -26.90
N LYS A 272 19.84 -26.16 -27.97
CA LYS A 272 20.79 -25.46 -28.84
C LYS A 272 20.02 -24.82 -29.99
N LEU A 273 20.05 -23.49 -30.05
CA LEU A 273 19.28 -22.69 -31.01
C LEU A 273 19.86 -22.72 -32.44
N ASP A 274 21.04 -23.31 -32.63
CA ASP A 274 21.67 -23.54 -33.94
C ASP A 274 21.19 -24.84 -34.62
N GLY A 275 20.29 -25.59 -33.98
CA GLY A 275 19.77 -26.86 -34.49
C GLY A 275 20.69 -28.07 -34.29
N SER A 276 21.92 -27.88 -33.77
CA SER A 276 22.91 -28.96 -33.57
C SER A 276 22.60 -29.87 -32.38
N GLY A 277 21.59 -29.53 -31.57
CA GLY A 277 21.17 -30.30 -30.41
C GLY A 277 20.33 -31.53 -30.76
N PRO A 278 20.22 -32.50 -29.83
CA PRO A 278 19.27 -33.60 -29.99
C PRO A 278 17.84 -33.07 -30.03
N ARG A 279 16.95 -33.80 -30.72
CA ARG A 279 15.54 -33.44 -30.78
C ARG A 279 14.92 -33.44 -29.38
N LYS A 280 14.17 -32.39 -29.05
CA LYS A 280 13.44 -32.27 -27.77
C LYS A 280 11.99 -31.92 -27.98
N ASN A 281 11.13 -32.47 -27.12
CA ASN A 281 9.71 -32.14 -27.08
C ASN A 281 9.45 -31.11 -25.98
N LEU A 282 8.91 -29.95 -26.36
CA LEU A 282 8.67 -28.84 -25.47
C LEU A 282 7.19 -28.54 -25.33
N LEU A 283 6.77 -28.23 -24.11
CA LEU A 283 5.49 -27.58 -23.85
C LEU A 283 5.71 -26.11 -23.50
N ILE A 284 5.03 -25.19 -24.17
CA ILE A 284 5.07 -23.75 -23.88
C ILE A 284 3.68 -23.30 -23.45
N THR A 285 3.51 -23.02 -22.16
CA THR A 285 2.21 -22.57 -21.64
C THR A 285 2.03 -21.07 -21.78
N ALA A 286 0.78 -20.61 -21.97
CA ALA A 286 0.46 -19.21 -22.23
C ALA A 286 1.31 -18.62 -23.37
N ALA A 287 1.46 -19.39 -24.45
CA ALA A 287 2.33 -19.11 -25.60
C ALA A 287 1.97 -17.83 -26.34
N SER A 288 0.74 -17.33 -26.21
CA SER A 288 0.33 -16.04 -26.77
C SER A 288 0.76 -14.83 -25.93
N GLY A 289 1.46 -15.04 -24.81
CA GLY A 289 1.95 -13.99 -23.92
C GLY A 289 3.34 -13.46 -24.31
N GLY A 290 3.88 -12.55 -23.49
CA GLY A 290 5.16 -11.87 -23.74
C GLY A 290 6.32 -12.86 -23.86
N VAL A 291 6.62 -13.61 -22.80
CA VAL A 291 7.68 -14.64 -22.88
C VAL A 291 7.29 -15.77 -23.84
N GLY A 292 6.03 -16.20 -23.78
CA GLY A 292 5.55 -17.37 -24.53
C GLY A 292 5.76 -17.26 -26.04
N HIS A 293 5.49 -16.09 -26.63
CA HIS A 293 5.56 -15.93 -28.08
C HIS A 293 7.01 -15.93 -28.59
N TYR A 294 7.97 -15.44 -27.79
CA TYR A 294 9.38 -15.59 -28.09
C TYR A 294 9.86 -17.00 -27.84
N ALA A 295 9.39 -17.67 -26.78
CA ALA A 295 9.77 -19.04 -26.49
C ALA A 295 9.38 -19.99 -27.63
N VAL A 296 8.22 -19.82 -28.26
CA VAL A 296 7.82 -20.60 -29.45
C VAL A 296 8.82 -20.38 -30.58
N GLN A 297 9.03 -19.12 -30.98
CA GLN A 297 9.90 -18.79 -32.11
C GLN A 297 11.35 -19.26 -31.89
N LEU A 298 11.92 -18.98 -30.71
CA LEU A 298 13.27 -19.41 -30.35
C LEU A 298 13.39 -20.93 -30.30
N ALA A 299 12.40 -21.64 -29.73
CA ALA A 299 12.42 -23.10 -29.72
C ALA A 299 12.48 -23.68 -31.14
N LYS A 300 11.79 -23.06 -32.10
CA LYS A 300 11.79 -23.49 -33.51
C LYS A 300 13.10 -23.22 -34.27
N LEU A 301 13.97 -22.35 -33.77
CA LEU A 301 15.34 -22.25 -34.28
C LEU A 301 16.18 -23.49 -33.92
N GLY A 302 15.86 -24.12 -32.78
CA GLY A 302 16.43 -25.40 -32.40
C GLY A 302 15.72 -26.59 -33.03
N ASN A 303 16.34 -27.77 -32.91
CA ASN A 303 15.72 -29.04 -33.30
C ASN A 303 14.66 -29.46 -32.26
N THR A 304 13.50 -28.80 -32.25
CA THR A 304 12.44 -29.06 -31.25
C THR A 304 11.06 -29.26 -31.87
N HIS A 305 10.26 -30.07 -31.19
CA HIS A 305 8.81 -30.16 -31.39
C HIS A 305 8.12 -29.38 -30.28
N VAL A 306 7.29 -28.40 -30.65
CA VAL A 306 6.69 -27.43 -29.74
C VAL A 306 5.18 -27.66 -29.68
N THR A 307 4.73 -28.11 -28.51
CA THR A 307 3.32 -28.06 -28.12
C THR A 307 3.10 -26.76 -27.32
N ALA A 308 2.08 -26.00 -27.65
CA ALA A 308 1.81 -24.70 -27.03
C ALA A 308 0.39 -24.63 -26.47
N THR A 309 0.20 -23.90 -25.36
CA THR A 309 -1.15 -23.62 -24.84
C THR A 309 -1.47 -22.13 -24.89
N CYS A 310 -2.68 -21.80 -25.33
CA CYS A 310 -3.22 -20.44 -25.31
C CYS A 310 -4.75 -20.48 -25.23
N GLY A 311 -5.42 -19.32 -25.17
CA GLY A 311 -6.88 -19.32 -25.31
C GLY A 311 -7.30 -19.53 -26.77
N ALA A 312 -8.50 -20.05 -27.00
CA ALA A 312 -9.06 -20.35 -28.34
C ALA A 312 -8.78 -19.27 -29.41
N ARG A 313 -8.97 -17.98 -29.08
CA ARG A 313 -8.76 -16.86 -30.02
C ARG A 313 -7.32 -16.71 -30.55
N ASN A 314 -6.35 -17.37 -29.92
CA ASN A 314 -4.92 -17.23 -30.21
C ASN A 314 -4.32 -18.48 -30.88
N LEU A 315 -5.13 -19.48 -31.20
CA LEU A 315 -4.63 -20.74 -31.77
C LEU A 315 -3.87 -20.51 -33.07
N ASP A 316 -4.48 -19.79 -34.03
CA ASP A 316 -3.85 -19.50 -35.32
C ASP A 316 -2.63 -18.60 -35.19
N PHE A 317 -2.70 -17.63 -34.27
CA PHE A 317 -1.56 -16.76 -33.97
C PHE A 317 -0.36 -17.58 -33.49
N VAL A 318 -0.54 -18.43 -32.48
CA VAL A 318 0.53 -19.25 -31.91
C VAL A 318 1.04 -20.29 -32.91
N LYS A 319 0.15 -20.86 -33.72
CA LYS A 319 0.54 -21.75 -34.82
C LYS A 319 1.38 -21.02 -35.87
N GLY A 320 1.02 -19.78 -36.21
CA GLY A 320 1.77 -18.91 -37.11
C GLY A 320 3.16 -18.51 -36.61
N LEU A 321 3.43 -18.61 -35.30
CA LEU A 321 4.77 -18.46 -34.73
C LEU A 321 5.66 -19.71 -34.90
N GLY A 322 5.09 -20.81 -35.37
CA GLY A 322 5.79 -22.07 -35.66
C GLY A 322 5.53 -23.21 -34.67
N ALA A 323 4.56 -23.09 -33.76
CA ALA A 323 4.17 -24.20 -32.89
C ALA A 323 3.63 -25.39 -33.71
N ASP A 324 4.09 -26.60 -33.42
CA ASP A 324 3.68 -27.82 -34.12
C ASP A 324 2.27 -28.28 -33.67
N GLU A 325 1.97 -28.12 -32.38
CA GLU A 325 0.66 -28.40 -31.78
C GLU A 325 0.21 -27.20 -30.94
N VAL A 326 -1.06 -26.83 -31.01
CA VAL A 326 -1.62 -25.75 -30.17
C VAL A 326 -2.91 -26.21 -29.50
N LEU A 327 -2.96 -26.05 -28.18
CA LEU A 327 -4.07 -26.46 -27.33
C LEU A 327 -4.77 -25.24 -26.73
N ASP A 328 -6.10 -25.20 -26.82
CA ASP A 328 -6.89 -24.28 -26.01
C ASP A 328 -6.90 -24.75 -24.56
N TYR A 329 -6.36 -23.96 -23.63
CA TYR A 329 -6.25 -24.37 -22.22
C TYR A 329 -7.59 -24.64 -21.54
N LYS A 330 -8.72 -24.22 -22.15
CA LYS A 330 -10.07 -24.47 -21.64
C LYS A 330 -10.66 -25.81 -22.07
N THR A 331 -10.06 -26.51 -23.04
CA THR A 331 -10.51 -27.84 -23.44
C THR A 331 -9.95 -28.91 -22.51
N PRO A 332 -10.54 -30.11 -22.45
CA PRO A 332 -10.04 -31.19 -21.60
C PRO A 332 -8.57 -31.53 -21.85
N ASP A 333 -8.14 -31.63 -23.11
CA ASP A 333 -6.75 -31.91 -23.46
C ASP A 333 -5.81 -30.76 -23.11
N GLY A 334 -6.24 -29.51 -23.32
CA GLY A 334 -5.46 -28.33 -22.93
C GLY A 334 -5.33 -28.16 -21.42
N ALA A 335 -6.38 -28.42 -20.65
CA ALA A 335 -6.36 -28.40 -19.19
C ALA A 335 -5.49 -29.54 -18.62
N ALA A 336 -5.54 -30.72 -19.25
CA ALA A 336 -4.69 -31.86 -18.91
C ALA A 336 -3.26 -31.74 -19.47
N LEU A 337 -2.96 -30.71 -20.26
CA LEU A 337 -1.67 -30.49 -20.94
C LEU A 337 -1.24 -31.68 -21.80
N LYS A 338 -2.20 -32.42 -22.36
CA LYS A 338 -1.95 -33.66 -23.10
C LYS A 338 -1.70 -33.35 -24.57
N SER A 339 -0.51 -33.70 -25.06
CA SER A 339 -0.16 -33.54 -26.48
C SER A 339 -1.08 -34.41 -27.35
N PRO A 340 -1.63 -33.87 -28.46
CA PRO A 340 -2.41 -34.65 -29.42
C PRO A 340 -1.65 -35.84 -30.01
N SER A 341 -0.33 -35.71 -30.23
CA SER A 341 0.52 -36.81 -30.68
C SER A 341 0.93 -37.79 -29.57
N GLY A 342 0.45 -37.59 -28.33
CA GLY A 342 0.76 -38.45 -27.18
C GLY A 342 2.20 -38.33 -26.67
N GLN A 343 2.98 -37.40 -27.23
CA GLN A 343 4.38 -37.20 -26.87
C GLN A 343 4.52 -36.65 -25.45
N LYS A 344 5.58 -37.11 -24.77
CA LYS A 344 5.97 -36.58 -23.46
C LYS A 344 6.95 -35.43 -23.62
N TYR A 345 6.89 -34.46 -22.71
CA TYR A 345 7.72 -33.26 -22.76
C TYR A 345 9.03 -33.45 -22.00
N ASP A 346 10.14 -33.13 -22.67
CA ASP A 346 11.47 -33.07 -22.07
C ASP A 346 11.67 -31.80 -21.26
N ALA A 347 11.02 -30.71 -21.68
CA ALA A 347 10.94 -29.51 -20.88
C ALA A 347 9.61 -28.77 -21.09
N VAL A 348 9.17 -28.07 -20.05
CA VAL A 348 8.01 -27.18 -20.08
C VAL A 348 8.51 -25.78 -19.78
N ILE A 349 8.27 -24.83 -20.68
CA ILE A 349 8.46 -23.40 -20.43
C ILE A 349 7.15 -22.86 -19.87
N HIS A 350 7.07 -22.76 -18.55
CA HIS A 350 5.83 -22.43 -17.85
C HIS A 350 5.66 -20.92 -17.66
N CYS A 351 4.88 -20.28 -18.54
CA CYS A 351 4.57 -18.85 -18.49
C CYS A 351 3.20 -18.55 -17.85
N ALA A 352 2.35 -19.57 -17.67
CA ALA A 352 1.07 -19.44 -16.99
C ALA A 352 1.26 -19.41 -15.45
N THR A 353 0.21 -19.06 -14.72
CA THR A 353 0.22 -19.03 -13.25
C THR A 353 -0.79 -20.02 -12.68
N GLY A 354 -0.47 -20.62 -11.53
CA GLY A 354 -1.45 -21.41 -10.76
C GLY A 354 -1.63 -22.86 -11.21
N THR A 355 -0.78 -23.38 -12.10
CA THR A 355 -0.81 -24.80 -12.50
C THR A 355 0.04 -25.63 -11.53
N PRO A 356 -0.53 -26.61 -10.80
CA PRO A 356 0.23 -27.44 -9.88
C PRO A 356 1.14 -28.43 -10.63
N PHE A 357 2.23 -28.87 -9.98
CA PHE A 357 3.17 -29.83 -10.58
C PHE A 357 2.50 -31.14 -11.03
N SER A 358 1.47 -31.57 -10.31
CA SER A 358 0.68 -32.78 -10.62
C SER A 358 0.01 -32.75 -12.00
N ALA A 359 -0.27 -31.56 -12.56
CA ALA A 359 -0.80 -31.44 -13.92
C ALA A 359 0.28 -31.67 -14.99
N PHE A 360 1.54 -31.34 -14.69
CA PHE A 360 2.66 -31.56 -15.61
C PHE A 360 3.20 -32.99 -15.52
N GLU A 361 3.31 -33.54 -14.31
CA GLU A 361 4.02 -34.79 -14.03
C GLU A 361 3.64 -35.98 -14.93
N PRO A 362 2.35 -36.23 -15.25
CA PRO A 362 1.96 -37.32 -16.15
C PRO A 362 2.44 -37.12 -17.59
N ASN A 363 2.65 -35.87 -18.02
CA ASN A 363 3.02 -35.51 -19.38
C ASN A 363 4.53 -35.28 -19.58
N LEU A 364 5.31 -35.30 -18.50
CA LEU A 364 6.77 -35.20 -18.57
C LEU A 364 7.42 -36.52 -19.01
N SER A 365 8.50 -36.41 -19.78
CA SER A 365 9.40 -37.54 -20.05
C SER A 365 10.09 -38.00 -18.76
N PRO A 366 10.77 -39.17 -18.73
CA PRO A 366 11.37 -39.70 -17.50
C PRO A 366 12.32 -38.75 -16.77
N THR A 367 12.91 -37.78 -17.49
CA THR A 367 13.84 -36.76 -16.97
C THR A 367 13.34 -35.33 -17.21
N GLY A 368 12.04 -35.18 -17.50
CA GLY A 368 11.43 -33.92 -17.90
C GLY A 368 11.50 -32.82 -16.83
N LYS A 369 11.64 -31.57 -17.27
CA LYS A 369 11.75 -30.41 -16.38
C LYS A 369 10.65 -29.38 -16.63
N VAL A 370 9.99 -28.91 -15.58
CA VAL A 370 9.09 -27.74 -15.64
C VAL A 370 9.87 -26.52 -15.22
N ILE A 371 10.09 -25.57 -16.14
CA ILE A 371 10.83 -24.33 -15.91
C ILE A 371 9.80 -23.25 -15.63
N ASP A 372 9.65 -22.89 -14.35
CA ASP A 372 8.66 -21.95 -13.87
C ASP A 372 9.21 -20.53 -13.90
N LEU A 373 8.64 -19.69 -14.76
CA LEU A 373 9.09 -18.32 -14.99
C LEU A 373 8.50 -17.31 -13.99
N THR A 374 7.45 -17.71 -13.26
CA THR A 374 6.80 -16.88 -12.25
C THR A 374 6.66 -17.67 -10.95
N PRO A 375 7.78 -18.09 -10.35
CA PRO A 375 7.75 -19.05 -9.25
C PRO A 375 7.00 -18.49 -8.05
N SER A 376 6.06 -19.28 -7.57
CA SER A 376 5.35 -19.04 -6.31
C SER A 376 6.09 -19.70 -5.15
N PHE A 377 5.68 -19.41 -3.91
CA PHE A 377 6.16 -20.16 -2.74
C PHE A 377 5.98 -21.68 -2.91
N GLY A 378 4.86 -22.12 -3.49
CA GLY A 378 4.61 -23.53 -3.81
C GLY A 378 5.59 -24.11 -4.82
N SER A 379 6.05 -23.30 -5.79
CA SER A 379 7.08 -23.67 -6.76
C SER A 379 8.43 -23.94 -6.06
N PHE A 380 8.84 -23.09 -5.12
CA PHE A 380 10.07 -23.30 -4.34
C PHE A 380 10.00 -24.55 -3.47
N MET A 381 8.87 -24.78 -2.80
CA MET A 381 8.66 -25.99 -2.01
C MET A 381 8.73 -27.25 -2.89
N THR A 382 8.08 -27.22 -4.05
CA THR A 382 8.14 -28.34 -5.02
C THR A 382 9.56 -28.60 -5.48
N PHE A 383 10.31 -27.56 -5.83
CA PHE A 383 11.73 -27.69 -6.21
C PHE A 383 12.56 -28.33 -5.10
N ALA A 384 12.42 -27.84 -3.86
CA ALA A 384 13.15 -28.37 -2.70
C ALA A 384 12.83 -29.85 -2.46
N VAL A 385 11.55 -30.23 -2.49
CA VAL A 385 11.10 -31.62 -2.33
C VAL A 385 11.64 -32.50 -3.45
N LYS A 386 11.55 -32.09 -4.72
CA LYS A 386 12.04 -32.90 -5.86
C LYS A 386 13.57 -33.05 -5.84
N LYS A 387 14.32 -32.01 -5.40
CA LYS A 387 15.77 -32.08 -5.17
C LYS A 387 16.11 -33.04 -4.04
N LEU A 388 15.43 -32.94 -2.89
CA LEU A 388 15.67 -33.77 -1.71
C LEU A 388 15.37 -35.26 -1.99
N THR A 389 14.25 -35.52 -2.67
CA THR A 389 13.82 -36.87 -3.07
C THR A 389 14.59 -37.43 -4.28
N ARG A 390 15.54 -36.66 -4.85
CA ARG A 390 16.29 -37.01 -6.06
C ARG A 390 15.39 -37.42 -7.23
N SER A 391 14.22 -36.79 -7.36
CA SER A 391 13.30 -37.07 -8.44
C SER A 391 13.95 -36.70 -9.79
N LYS A 392 13.82 -37.61 -10.77
CA LYS A 392 14.29 -37.37 -12.14
C LYS A 392 13.46 -36.32 -12.86
N LYS A 393 12.16 -36.20 -12.52
CA LYS A 393 11.28 -35.12 -12.98
C LYS A 393 11.41 -33.93 -12.05
N GLN A 394 11.69 -32.76 -12.59
CA GLN A 394 12.02 -31.58 -11.78
C GLN A 394 11.12 -30.40 -12.09
N LEU A 395 10.86 -29.57 -11.09
CA LEU A 395 10.39 -28.19 -11.27
C LEU A 395 11.58 -27.27 -10.98
N VAL A 396 11.91 -26.37 -11.89
CA VAL A 396 13.05 -25.46 -11.81
C VAL A 396 12.52 -24.01 -11.79
N PRO A 397 12.56 -23.32 -10.64
CA PRO A 397 12.28 -21.89 -10.58
C PRO A 397 13.33 -21.12 -11.40
N LEU A 398 12.91 -20.27 -12.34
CA LEU A 398 13.81 -19.43 -13.12
C LEU A 398 13.87 -18.02 -12.54
N PHE A 399 15.09 -17.54 -12.29
CA PHE A 399 15.37 -16.14 -12.03
C PHE A 399 16.14 -15.56 -13.21
N GLY A 400 15.65 -14.45 -13.77
CA GLY A 400 16.28 -13.80 -14.91
C GLY A 400 17.65 -13.23 -14.52
N VAL A 401 18.68 -13.60 -15.29
CA VAL A 401 20.03 -13.02 -15.19
C VAL A 401 20.32 -12.34 -16.52
N PRO A 402 19.98 -11.04 -16.66
CA PRO A 402 20.16 -10.33 -17.92
C PRO A 402 21.65 -10.20 -18.25
N LYS A 403 22.00 -10.40 -19.52
CA LYS A 403 23.35 -10.22 -20.06
C LYS A 403 23.25 -9.47 -21.37
N GLY A 404 24.08 -8.43 -21.56
CA GLY A 404 24.11 -7.65 -22.80
C GLY A 404 24.34 -8.51 -24.05
N GLU A 405 25.24 -9.50 -23.98
CA GLU A 405 25.52 -10.42 -25.10
C GLU A 405 24.27 -11.19 -25.58
N ASN A 406 23.43 -11.64 -24.65
CA ASN A 406 22.18 -12.32 -24.99
C ASN A 406 21.16 -11.34 -25.59
N LEU A 407 21.15 -10.08 -25.12
CA LEU A 407 20.25 -9.06 -25.65
C LEU A 407 20.64 -8.69 -27.08
N ASP A 408 21.93 -8.51 -27.33
CA ASP A 408 22.48 -8.27 -28.66
C ASP A 408 22.15 -9.44 -29.60
N TYR A 409 22.35 -10.69 -29.16
CA TYR A 409 21.94 -11.87 -29.94
C TYR A 409 20.46 -11.84 -30.36
N LEU A 410 19.56 -11.49 -29.43
CA LEU A 410 18.13 -11.37 -29.74
C LEU A 410 17.84 -10.22 -30.72
N VAL A 411 18.52 -9.09 -30.58
CA VAL A 411 18.41 -7.95 -31.52
C VAL A 411 18.87 -8.36 -32.92
N GLN A 412 19.96 -9.13 -33.04
CA GLN A 412 20.41 -9.64 -34.34
C GLN A 412 19.40 -10.63 -34.94
N LEU A 413 18.77 -11.49 -34.15
CA LEU A 413 17.70 -12.37 -34.67
C LEU A 413 16.49 -11.58 -35.18
N VAL A 414 16.14 -10.46 -34.55
CA VAL A 414 15.07 -9.58 -35.06
C VAL A 414 15.49 -8.90 -36.34
N LYS A 415 16.73 -8.39 -36.40
CA LYS A 415 17.31 -7.79 -37.62
C LYS A 415 17.29 -8.78 -38.80
N GLU A 416 17.64 -10.04 -38.55
CA GLU A 416 17.65 -11.11 -39.57
C GLU A 416 16.24 -11.64 -39.91
N GLY A 417 15.19 -11.17 -39.25
CA GLY A 417 13.82 -11.67 -39.42
C GLY A 417 13.58 -13.09 -38.89
N LYS A 418 14.54 -13.67 -38.15
CA LYS A 418 14.43 -15.00 -37.52
C LYS A 418 13.63 -14.98 -36.22
N LEU A 419 13.49 -13.81 -35.61
CA LEU A 419 12.66 -13.56 -34.45
C LEU A 419 11.78 -12.35 -34.72
N LYS A 420 10.48 -12.44 -34.46
CA LYS A 420 9.56 -11.32 -34.60
C LYS A 420 9.06 -10.89 -33.24
N THR A 421 9.31 -9.63 -32.90
CA THR A 421 8.60 -8.97 -31.81
C THR A 421 7.19 -8.64 -32.26
N VAL A 422 6.22 -9.30 -31.66
CA VAL A 422 4.83 -8.96 -31.90
C VAL A 422 4.42 -7.91 -30.86
N ILE A 423 3.76 -6.83 -31.29
CA ILE A 423 3.34 -5.73 -30.43
C ILE A 423 1.83 -5.79 -30.30
N ASP A 424 1.32 -5.83 -29.07
CA ASP A 424 -0.11 -5.87 -28.78
C ASP A 424 -0.79 -4.52 -29.02
N SER A 425 -0.18 -3.46 -28.48
CA SER A 425 -0.67 -2.10 -28.62
C SER A 425 0.44 -1.09 -28.38
N LYS A 426 0.30 0.10 -28.95
CA LYS A 426 1.18 1.24 -28.74
C LYS A 426 0.37 2.38 -28.14
N HIS A 427 0.94 3.06 -27.15
CA HIS A 427 0.30 4.15 -26.42
C HIS A 427 1.27 5.33 -26.30
N PRO A 428 0.85 6.59 -26.36
CA PRO A 428 1.72 7.71 -25.99
C PRO A 428 1.98 7.72 -24.47
N LEU A 429 3.05 8.40 -24.03
CA LEU A 429 3.35 8.51 -22.59
C LEU A 429 2.21 9.13 -21.80
N SER A 430 1.47 10.07 -22.40
CA SER A 430 0.28 10.69 -21.85
C SER A 430 -0.87 9.72 -21.53
N GLU A 431 -0.85 8.51 -22.10
CA GLU A 431 -1.88 7.47 -21.93
C GLU A 431 -1.29 6.18 -21.32
N ALA A 432 -0.17 6.30 -20.60
CA ALA A 432 0.55 5.15 -20.03
C ALA A 432 -0.33 4.32 -19.06
N GLU A 433 -1.33 4.92 -18.44
CA GLU A 433 -2.31 4.28 -17.56
C GLU A 433 -3.19 3.28 -18.30
N GLU A 434 -3.54 3.52 -19.57
CA GLU A 434 -4.32 2.57 -20.37
C GLU A 434 -3.47 1.34 -20.71
N ALA A 435 -2.22 1.59 -21.11
CA ALA A 435 -1.23 0.54 -21.31
C ALA A 435 -1.00 -0.24 -20.01
N TRP A 436 -1.02 0.41 -18.86
CA TRP A 436 -0.84 -0.22 -17.55
C TRP A 436 -2.03 -1.09 -17.15
N ALA A 437 -3.26 -0.54 -17.22
CA ALA A 437 -4.50 -1.23 -16.89
C ALA A 437 -4.66 -2.52 -17.71
N LYS A 438 -4.51 -2.42 -19.04
CA LYS A 438 -4.66 -3.59 -19.90
C LYS A 438 -3.51 -4.63 -19.65
N SER A 439 -2.39 -4.25 -19.02
CA SER A 439 -1.29 -5.16 -18.65
C SER A 439 -1.61 -5.94 -17.37
N ILE A 440 -2.32 -5.30 -16.44
CA ILE A 440 -2.88 -5.90 -15.22
C ILE A 440 -3.95 -6.93 -15.56
N ASP A 441 -4.91 -6.57 -16.43
CA ASP A 441 -6.09 -7.40 -16.69
C ASP A 441 -5.73 -8.77 -17.25
N GLY A 442 -4.64 -8.85 -18.02
CA GLY A 442 -4.03 -10.10 -18.47
C GLY A 442 -4.91 -11.04 -19.30
N THR A 443 -6.19 -10.73 -19.52
CA THR A 443 -7.23 -11.67 -19.97
C THR A 443 -7.83 -11.30 -21.33
N ARG A 444 -7.61 -10.08 -21.86
CA ARG A 444 -8.35 -9.60 -23.05
C ARG A 444 -7.58 -9.37 -24.35
N CYS A 445 -6.26 -9.58 -24.47
CA CYS A 445 -5.66 -9.47 -25.80
C CYS A 445 -4.39 -10.27 -26.04
N CYS A 446 -4.14 -10.50 -27.32
CA CYS A 446 -3.01 -11.22 -27.89
C CYS A 446 -1.71 -10.44 -27.64
N ILE A 447 -0.66 -11.12 -27.16
CA ILE A 447 0.72 -10.63 -27.05
C ILE A 447 0.96 -9.67 -25.86
N LYS A 448 2.08 -9.83 -25.14
CA LYS A 448 2.46 -8.92 -24.03
C LYS A 448 3.79 -8.25 -24.33
N PHE A 449 3.75 -7.31 -25.26
CA PHE A 449 4.71 -6.22 -25.40
C PHE A 449 3.95 -4.96 -25.77
N ARG A 450 4.12 -3.91 -24.97
CA ARG A 450 3.43 -2.63 -25.16
C ARG A 450 4.43 -1.54 -25.22
N CYS A 451 4.64 -1.03 -26.42
CA CYS A 451 5.59 0.02 -26.66
C CYS A 451 4.90 1.37 -26.49
N LEU A 452 5.42 2.19 -25.60
CA LEU A 452 5.04 3.59 -25.51
C LEU A 452 5.77 4.41 -26.58
N VAL A 453 5.11 5.03 -27.55
CA VAL A 453 5.80 5.85 -28.59
C VAL A 453 5.67 7.32 -28.24
N MET A 454 6.78 8.00 -27.99
CA MET A 454 6.78 9.44 -27.73
C MET A 454 6.82 10.22 -29.05
N ARG A 455 5.76 10.97 -29.37
CA ARG A 455 5.77 11.95 -30.47
C ARG A 455 6.25 13.31 -29.96
N SER A 456 7.26 13.85 -30.62
CA SER A 456 7.71 15.22 -30.43
C SER A 456 6.66 16.17 -31.02
N SER A 457 6.12 17.08 -30.20
CA SER A 457 5.27 18.17 -30.66
C SER A 457 5.91 19.49 -30.26
N ALA A 458 6.20 20.31 -31.26
CA ALA A 458 6.79 21.63 -31.15
C ALA A 458 5.85 22.62 -30.44
N LEU A 459 6.47 23.66 -29.87
CA LEU A 459 5.86 24.90 -29.40
C LEU A 459 4.67 25.32 -30.28
N LEU A 460 3.46 25.40 -29.69
CA LEU A 460 2.35 26.16 -30.25
C LEU A 460 1.46 26.63 -29.10
N CYS A 461 1.59 27.91 -28.77
CA CYS A 461 0.60 28.65 -28.01
C CYS A 461 -0.72 28.66 -28.78
N PHE A 462 -1.76 28.04 -28.23
CA PHE A 462 -3.14 28.37 -28.56
C PHE A 462 -3.94 28.50 -27.27
N GLY A 463 -4.35 29.74 -26.99
CA GLY A 463 -5.40 30.01 -26.03
C GLY A 463 -6.73 29.55 -26.60
N TYR A 464 -7.51 28.84 -25.79
CA TYR A 464 -8.94 28.71 -25.99
C TYR A 464 -9.66 29.02 -24.68
N SER A 465 -10.43 30.09 -24.73
CA SER A 465 -11.38 30.49 -23.70
C SER A 465 -12.73 29.84 -23.96
N ARG A 466 -13.45 29.56 -22.87
CA ARG A 466 -14.91 29.38 -22.73
C ARG A 466 -15.51 28.15 -23.43
N HIS A 467 -15.88 27.16 -22.62
CA HIS A 467 -17.23 26.64 -22.36
C HIS A 467 -17.10 25.94 -20.98
N GLY A 468 -17.84 26.23 -19.92
CA GLY A 468 -19.27 26.49 -19.85
C GLY A 468 -19.98 25.18 -19.51
N VAL A 469 -20.18 24.95 -18.20
CA VAL A 469 -21.14 24.00 -17.59
C VAL A 469 -20.70 22.54 -17.44
N LEU A 470 -20.19 22.21 -16.24
CA LEU A 470 -20.57 21.08 -15.36
C LEU A 470 -19.52 20.96 -14.24
N GLY A 471 -19.54 21.92 -13.33
CA GLY A 471 -18.72 21.93 -12.13
C GLY A 471 -19.60 22.10 -10.92
N HIS A 472 -20.09 20.99 -10.37
CA HIS A 472 -20.58 20.94 -8.99
C HIS A 472 -20.73 19.49 -8.55
N GLN A 473 -19.76 19.02 -7.76
CA GLN A 473 -19.90 18.15 -6.59
C GLN A 473 -18.60 17.37 -6.43
N VAL A 474 -17.77 17.75 -5.46
CA VAL A 474 -17.07 16.89 -4.47
C VAL A 474 -16.27 17.85 -3.57
N ALA A 475 -16.83 18.23 -2.43
CA ALA A 475 -16.08 18.78 -1.30
C ALA A 475 -16.96 18.65 -0.04
N ARG A 476 -16.82 17.52 0.66
CA ARG A 476 -17.44 17.32 1.98
C ARG A 476 -16.33 16.96 2.97
N ASP A 477 -16.17 17.80 4.00
CA ASP A 477 -15.45 17.56 5.27
C ASP A 477 -13.95 17.95 5.45
N VAL A 478 -13.42 18.96 4.74
CA VAL A 478 -12.00 19.37 4.85
C VAL A 478 -11.82 20.79 5.40
N ALA A 479 -10.96 21.02 6.41
CA ALA A 479 -10.51 22.37 6.78
C ALA A 479 -9.09 22.66 6.23
N LEU A 480 -8.90 23.84 5.64
CA LEU A 480 -7.61 24.37 5.20
C LEU A 480 -7.00 25.20 6.33
N ILE A 481 -5.76 24.90 6.73
CA ILE A 481 -5.04 25.60 7.79
C ILE A 481 -3.89 26.40 7.16
N ARG A 482 -3.73 27.70 7.49
CA ARG A 482 -2.59 28.56 7.07
C ARG A 482 -1.87 29.20 8.23
N PHE A 483 -0.65 29.58 7.95
CA PHE A 483 0.22 30.38 8.78
C PHE A 483 0.38 31.77 8.13
N ARG A 484 0.19 32.87 8.88
CA ARG A 484 0.20 34.22 8.29
C ARG A 484 1.16 35.19 9.00
N PHE A 485 1.97 35.91 8.21
CA PHE A 485 2.60 37.18 8.55
C PHE A 485 1.78 38.36 8.01
N SER A 486 1.89 39.50 8.71
CA SER A 486 1.50 40.84 8.26
C SER A 486 2.79 41.63 7.99
N ILE A 487 2.90 42.27 6.82
CA ILE A 487 3.94 43.27 6.56
C ILE A 487 3.24 44.62 6.41
N SER A 488 3.42 45.48 7.41
CA SER A 488 3.21 46.92 7.33
C SER A 488 4.44 47.53 6.65
N SER A 489 4.23 48.37 5.62
CA SER A 489 5.29 49.24 5.10
C SER A 489 4.87 50.69 5.29
N GLN A 490 5.67 51.42 6.07
CA GLN A 490 5.71 52.87 6.10
C GLN A 490 6.68 53.39 5.03
N HIS A 491 6.42 54.64 4.63
CA HIS A 491 7.14 55.51 3.69
C HIS A 491 6.74 55.41 2.22
N GLY A 492 6.13 56.51 1.79
CA GLY A 492 5.84 56.82 0.40
C GLY A 492 6.76 57.90 -0.15
N GLU A 493 6.70 58.06 -1.47
CA GLU A 493 6.56 59.34 -2.18
C GLU A 493 6.15 59.03 -3.63
N ALA A 494 5.50 60.00 -4.28
CA ALA A 494 4.51 59.82 -5.34
C ALA A 494 5.02 60.15 -6.76
N LEU A 495 4.40 59.55 -7.80
CA LEU A 495 4.12 60.09 -9.15
C LEU A 495 3.02 59.22 -9.88
N PRO A 496 2.20 59.74 -10.83
CA PRO A 496 0.80 59.30 -11.05
C PRO A 496 0.55 58.59 -12.43
N PRO A 497 -0.71 58.35 -12.89
CA PRO A 497 -1.34 57.03 -12.94
C PRO A 497 -1.50 56.43 -14.36
N LEU A 498 -1.32 55.11 -14.50
CA LEU A 498 -1.87 54.35 -15.64
C LEU A 498 -2.76 53.22 -15.14
N ARG A 499 -4.02 53.25 -15.59
CA ARG A 499 -5.12 52.37 -15.18
C ARG A 499 -5.03 51.00 -15.87
N GLY A 500 -5.34 49.95 -15.10
CA GLY A 500 -5.94 48.72 -15.62
C GLY A 500 -5.04 47.47 -15.57
N LEU A 501 -5.63 46.39 -15.06
CA LEU A 501 -5.13 45.01 -14.93
C LEU A 501 -4.38 44.66 -13.64
N GLY A 502 -4.96 43.67 -12.97
CA GLY A 502 -4.74 43.34 -11.57
C GLY A 502 -3.46 42.57 -11.27
N ARG A 503 -3.01 42.76 -10.03
CA ARG A 503 -1.87 42.10 -9.40
C ARG A 503 -2.13 40.60 -9.29
N HIS A 504 -1.41 39.78 -10.06
CA HIS A 504 -1.14 38.36 -9.79
C HIS A 504 0.15 37.94 -10.52
N CYS A 505 1.30 38.45 -10.09
CA CYS A 505 2.61 37.90 -10.45
C CYS A 505 3.73 38.58 -9.66
N GLN A 506 3.97 38.14 -8.42
CA GLN A 506 5.21 38.44 -7.70
C GLN A 506 5.73 37.28 -6.83
N SER A 507 5.10 36.09 -6.90
CA SER A 507 5.54 34.88 -6.17
C SER A 507 6.55 34.01 -6.95
N ILE A 508 6.67 34.19 -8.27
CA ILE A 508 7.49 33.30 -9.13
C ILE A 508 8.98 33.70 -9.13
N ARG A 509 9.36 34.89 -8.65
CA ARG A 509 10.72 35.41 -8.85
C ARG A 509 11.76 34.97 -7.81
N LEU A 510 11.36 34.42 -6.66
CA LEU A 510 12.30 34.02 -5.60
C LEU A 510 12.78 32.56 -5.70
N ASN A 511 12.03 31.69 -6.40
CA ASN A 511 12.39 30.27 -6.57
C ASN A 511 13.48 30.03 -7.63
N CYS A 512 13.84 31.03 -8.44
CA CYS A 512 14.86 30.88 -9.48
C CYS A 512 16.29 31.21 -9.01
N GLU A 513 16.50 31.96 -7.92
CA GLU A 513 17.86 32.38 -7.52
C GLU A 513 18.58 31.39 -6.59
N LEU A 514 17.89 30.43 -5.99
CA LEU A 514 18.52 29.36 -5.19
C LEU A 514 19.01 28.16 -6.03
N PHE A 515 18.82 28.19 -7.35
CA PHE A 515 19.14 27.08 -8.25
C PHE A 515 20.63 26.99 -8.67
N LEU A 516 21.51 27.83 -8.14
CA LEU A 516 22.91 27.95 -8.62
C LEU A 516 24.01 27.64 -7.59
N LYS A 517 23.73 26.98 -6.46
CA LYS A 517 24.81 26.46 -5.60
C LYS A 517 24.61 24.98 -5.30
N GLY A 518 25.33 24.17 -6.07
CA GLY A 518 25.26 22.71 -6.01
C GLY A 518 25.73 22.14 -4.67
N THR A 519 25.06 21.06 -4.26
CA THR A 519 25.66 19.87 -3.65
C THR A 519 24.64 18.73 -3.76
N ILE A 520 25.14 17.55 -4.13
CA ILE A 520 24.41 16.31 -4.40
C ILE A 520 24.01 15.65 -3.08
N MET A 521 22.71 15.42 -2.81
CA MET A 521 22.20 14.44 -1.83
C MET A 521 20.78 13.98 -2.20
N ALA A 522 20.47 12.71 -1.90
CA ALA A 522 19.25 12.00 -2.30
C ALA A 522 17.94 12.70 -1.86
N ARG A 523 17.01 12.95 -2.79
CA ARG A 523 15.70 13.54 -2.50
C ARG A 523 14.83 12.58 -1.67
N VAL A 524 14.52 12.99 -0.45
CA VAL A 524 13.54 12.40 0.47
C VAL A 524 12.17 13.03 0.19
N ASP A 525 11.10 12.23 0.20
CA ASP A 525 9.71 12.72 0.13
C ASP A 525 9.32 13.41 1.46
N LEU A 526 9.61 14.71 1.53
CA LEU A 526 9.38 15.58 2.68
C LEU A 526 7.87 15.84 2.95
N SER A 527 6.96 15.41 2.07
CA SER A 527 5.52 15.71 2.20
C SER A 527 4.81 14.97 3.35
N LYS A 528 5.44 13.99 4.00
CA LYS A 528 4.79 13.06 4.94
C LYS A 528 4.80 13.45 6.41
N VAL A 529 5.17 14.69 6.75
CA VAL A 529 5.02 15.17 8.15
C VAL A 529 3.54 15.24 8.49
N THR A 530 3.15 14.57 9.59
CA THR A 530 1.76 14.44 10.02
C THR A 530 1.39 15.32 11.20
N ASP A 531 2.38 15.77 11.98
CA ASP A 531 2.13 16.57 13.17
C ASP A 531 2.17 18.05 12.80
N VAL A 532 1.07 18.77 12.99
CA VAL A 532 1.01 20.21 12.70
C VAL A 532 0.26 20.96 13.78
N ALA A 533 0.56 22.25 13.93
CA ALA A 533 -0.25 23.18 14.71
C ALA A 533 -0.21 24.54 14.03
N GLY A 534 -1.36 25.16 13.80
CA GLY A 534 -1.47 26.36 12.97
C GLY A 534 -2.75 27.15 13.22
N GLU A 535 -3.19 27.91 12.22
CA GLU A 535 -4.45 28.66 12.23
C GLU A 535 -5.35 28.17 11.09
N VAL A 536 -6.60 27.89 11.38
CA VAL A 536 -7.59 27.53 10.36
C VAL A 536 -7.81 28.76 9.49
N VAL A 537 -7.74 28.62 8.17
CA VAL A 537 -7.99 29.72 7.23
C VAL A 537 -9.21 29.54 6.39
N GLU A 538 -9.60 28.29 6.18
CA GLU A 538 -10.81 27.94 5.49
C GLU A 538 -11.37 26.66 6.12
N VAL A 539 -12.69 26.55 6.15
CA VAL A 539 -13.37 25.37 6.63
C VAL A 539 -14.29 24.88 5.54
N GLY A 540 -14.23 23.58 5.28
CA GLY A 540 -15.11 22.92 4.33
C GLY A 540 -16.50 22.80 4.89
N PHE A 541 -17.46 22.62 4.00
CA PHE A 541 -18.91 22.71 4.29
C PHE A 541 -19.40 21.85 5.46
N GLY A 542 -18.76 20.70 5.73
CA GLY A 542 -19.15 19.78 6.82
C GLY A 542 -18.43 20.01 8.15
N VAL A 543 -17.46 20.91 8.21
CA VAL A 543 -16.72 21.26 9.44
C VAL A 543 -17.57 22.20 10.28
N LYS A 544 -17.91 21.77 11.50
CA LYS A 544 -18.78 22.47 12.44
C LYS A 544 -18.05 22.94 13.70
N LYS A 545 -16.94 22.29 14.06
CA LYS A 545 -16.19 22.55 15.30
C LYS A 545 -15.23 23.72 15.20
N PHE A 546 -14.85 24.12 13.98
CA PHE A 546 -13.83 25.14 13.74
C PHE A 546 -14.31 26.16 12.72
N LYS A 547 -13.72 27.35 12.76
CA LYS A 547 -13.91 28.44 11.80
C LYS A 547 -12.56 29.07 11.44
N SER A 548 -12.54 29.85 10.36
CA SER A 548 -11.37 30.64 9.98
C SER A 548 -10.93 31.55 11.16
N GLY A 549 -9.63 31.57 11.44
CA GLY A 549 -9.01 32.26 12.58
C GLY A 549 -8.71 31.36 13.78
N ASP A 550 -9.30 30.17 13.89
CA ASP A 550 -9.10 29.30 15.06
C ASP A 550 -7.67 28.75 15.09
N LYS A 551 -7.00 28.83 16.24
CA LYS A 551 -5.70 28.18 16.46
C LYS A 551 -5.93 26.71 16.78
N VAL A 552 -5.20 25.81 16.10
CA VAL A 552 -5.43 24.37 16.21
C VAL A 552 -4.13 23.57 16.28
N VAL A 553 -4.23 22.38 16.87
CA VAL A 553 -3.26 21.28 16.74
C VAL A 553 -3.94 20.16 15.98
N ALA A 554 -3.28 19.57 14.99
CA ALA A 554 -3.85 18.51 14.18
C ALA A 554 -2.87 17.35 13.96
N TYR A 555 -3.44 16.15 13.94
CA TYR A 555 -2.83 14.96 13.38
C TYR A 555 -3.33 14.79 11.95
N LEU A 556 -2.45 14.97 10.97
CA LEU A 556 -2.74 14.74 9.56
C LEU A 556 -2.70 13.24 9.25
N SER A 557 -3.44 12.83 8.23
CA SER A 557 -3.45 11.44 7.80
C SER A 557 -2.04 11.02 7.34
N PRO A 558 -1.49 9.89 7.81
CA PRO A 558 -0.21 9.35 7.33
C PRO A 558 -0.19 9.06 5.83
N PHE A 559 -1.37 8.92 5.22
CA PHE A 559 -1.54 8.64 3.79
C PHE A 559 -1.55 9.90 2.92
N SER A 560 -1.98 11.05 3.45
CA SER A 560 -2.03 12.31 2.70
C SER A 560 -0.94 13.30 3.13
N GLY A 561 -0.44 13.20 4.37
CA GLY A 561 0.61 14.08 4.91
C GLY A 561 0.24 15.55 4.82
N GLY A 562 1.25 16.39 4.55
CA GLY A 562 1.12 17.81 4.23
C GLY A 562 1.85 18.76 5.18
N GLY A 563 2.55 18.26 6.20
CA GLY A 563 3.08 19.09 7.29
C GLY A 563 4.35 19.89 6.98
N LEU A 564 5.08 19.58 5.89
CA LEU A 564 6.18 20.42 5.39
C LEU A 564 5.71 21.31 4.23
N ALA A 565 4.66 22.07 4.50
CA ALA A 565 4.11 23.05 3.58
C ALA A 565 3.50 24.22 4.38
N GLU A 566 3.33 25.37 3.72
CA GLU A 566 2.67 26.55 4.31
C GLU A 566 1.17 26.31 4.59
N PHE A 567 0.58 25.30 3.95
CA PHE A 567 -0.83 24.94 4.08
C PHE A 567 -0.98 23.43 4.20
N ALA A 568 -1.86 22.99 5.09
CA ALA A 568 -2.18 21.58 5.26
C ALA A 568 -3.69 21.37 5.43
N VAL A 569 -4.14 20.19 5.00
CA VAL A 569 -5.52 19.74 5.11
C VAL A 569 -5.66 18.77 6.28
N ALA A 570 -6.45 19.15 7.28
CA ALA A 570 -6.69 18.33 8.47
C ALA A 570 -8.15 17.87 8.56
N LYS A 571 -8.35 16.66 9.09
CA LYS A 571 -9.69 16.16 9.41
C LYS A 571 -10.17 16.76 10.72
N GLU A 572 -11.43 17.18 10.76
CA GLU A 572 -12.04 17.77 11.96
C GLU A 572 -11.92 16.87 13.19
N ASN A 573 -12.10 15.55 13.03
CA ASN A 573 -12.08 14.59 14.13
C ASN A 573 -10.68 14.31 14.74
N LEU A 574 -9.62 14.79 14.10
CA LEU A 574 -8.22 14.69 14.56
C LEU A 574 -7.57 16.07 14.69
N THR A 575 -8.39 17.11 14.75
CA THR A 575 -8.00 18.50 15.00
C THR A 575 -8.60 18.94 16.32
N VAL A 576 -7.81 19.63 17.14
CA VAL A 576 -8.23 20.13 18.45
C VAL A 576 -7.83 21.60 18.62
N PRO A 577 -8.56 22.38 19.42
CA PRO A 577 -8.18 23.77 19.71
C PRO A 577 -6.78 23.83 20.33
N ARG A 578 -5.96 24.79 19.86
CA ARG A 578 -4.69 25.14 20.49
C ARG A 578 -4.90 26.35 21.39
N PRO A 579 -4.85 26.18 22.73
CA PRO A 579 -5.00 27.30 23.64
C PRO A 579 -3.78 28.24 23.55
N PRO A 580 -3.92 29.53 23.90
CA PRO A 580 -2.85 30.53 23.76
C PRO A 580 -1.55 30.18 24.50
N GLU A 581 -1.65 29.45 25.60
CA GLU A 581 -0.52 29.02 26.44
C GLU A 581 0.34 27.94 25.77
N VAL A 582 -0.20 27.21 24.79
CA VAL A 582 0.51 26.17 24.05
C VAL A 582 1.04 26.76 22.76
N SER A 583 2.36 26.90 22.62
CA SER A 583 2.96 27.44 21.38
C SER A 583 2.70 26.53 20.17
N ALA A 584 2.80 27.08 18.96
CA ALA A 584 2.65 26.28 17.74
C ALA A 584 3.72 25.18 17.65
N ALA A 585 4.95 25.46 18.08
CA ALA A 585 6.02 24.48 18.11
C ALA A 585 5.76 23.33 19.11
N GLU A 586 5.24 23.65 20.29
CA GLU A 586 4.86 22.63 21.28
C GLU A 586 3.67 21.78 20.80
N GLY A 587 2.68 22.44 20.19
CA GLY A 587 1.52 21.80 19.59
C GLY A 587 1.90 20.88 18.43
N ALA A 588 2.79 21.31 17.53
CA ALA A 588 3.27 20.50 16.41
C ALA A 588 4.20 19.35 16.85
N GLY A 589 4.80 19.42 18.04
CA GLY A 589 5.62 18.31 18.55
C GLY A 589 4.81 17.12 19.09
N LEU A 590 3.53 17.35 19.40
CA LEU A 590 2.73 16.51 20.29
C LEU A 590 1.98 15.33 19.64
N PRO A 591 1.32 15.43 18.46
CA PRO A 591 0.28 14.49 18.05
C PRO A 591 0.74 13.03 17.96
N VAL A 592 1.62 12.65 17.04
CA VAL A 592 2.08 11.24 16.93
C VAL A 592 2.72 10.78 18.23
N ALA A 593 3.68 11.54 18.75
CA ALA A 593 4.55 11.08 19.82
C ALA A 593 3.81 10.99 21.16
N GLY A 594 3.04 12.02 21.51
CA GLY A 594 2.23 12.07 22.71
C GLY A 594 1.09 11.06 22.68
N LEU A 595 0.35 10.94 21.57
CA LEU A 595 -0.73 9.95 21.46
C LEU A 595 -0.21 8.51 21.57
N THR A 596 0.94 8.22 20.97
CA THR A 596 1.58 6.90 21.06
C THR A 596 2.00 6.59 22.49
N ALA A 597 2.67 7.52 23.17
CA ALA A 597 3.06 7.35 24.58
C ALA A 597 1.83 7.16 25.49
N HIS A 598 0.80 7.98 25.30
CA HIS A 598 -0.45 7.92 26.04
C HIS A 598 -1.14 6.55 25.85
N GLN A 599 -1.30 6.09 24.61
CA GLN A 599 -1.91 4.80 24.31
C GLN A 599 -1.09 3.63 24.89
N ALA A 600 0.23 3.66 24.75
CA ALA A 600 1.12 2.63 25.27
C ALA A 600 1.01 2.49 26.79
N LEU A 601 0.97 3.62 27.52
CA LEU A 601 0.84 3.64 28.97
C LEU A 601 -0.57 3.23 29.43
N THR A 602 -1.60 3.85 28.88
CA THR A 602 -2.98 3.70 29.41
C THR A 602 -3.66 2.42 28.95
N GLN A 603 -3.59 2.10 27.66
CA GLN A 603 -4.32 0.96 27.09
C GLN A 603 -3.51 -0.33 27.15
N SER A 604 -2.20 -0.27 26.89
CA SER A 604 -1.38 -1.48 26.78
C SER A 604 -0.70 -1.85 28.10
N ALA A 605 -0.06 -0.89 28.77
CA ALA A 605 0.55 -1.08 30.08
C ALA A 605 -0.46 -0.99 31.23
N GLY A 606 -1.65 -0.42 31.00
CA GLY A 606 -2.71 -0.30 32.01
C GLY A 606 -2.38 0.66 33.15
N VAL A 607 -1.66 1.74 32.86
CA VAL A 607 -1.32 2.81 33.81
C VAL A 607 -2.51 3.76 33.91
N LYS A 608 -2.90 4.11 35.14
CA LYS A 608 -3.90 5.13 35.42
C LYS A 608 -3.18 6.44 35.76
N LEU A 609 -3.33 7.45 34.89
CA LEU A 609 -2.59 8.72 34.97
C LEU A 609 -3.07 9.65 36.09
N ASP A 610 -4.18 9.31 36.75
CA ASP A 610 -4.75 10.01 37.91
C ASP A 610 -4.29 9.44 39.26
N ARG A 611 -3.33 8.50 39.25
CA ARG A 611 -2.80 7.77 40.42
C ARG A 611 -3.80 6.84 41.13
N SER A 612 -5.00 6.64 40.59
CA SER A 612 -6.00 5.72 41.17
C SER A 612 -5.61 4.23 41.03
N GLY A 613 -4.69 3.92 40.13
CA GLY A 613 -4.24 2.55 39.85
C GLY A 613 -3.16 2.02 40.81
N PRO A 614 -2.92 0.70 40.79
CA PRO A 614 -1.85 0.09 41.56
C PRO A 614 -0.48 0.61 41.10
N ARG A 615 0.49 0.63 42.03
CA ARG A 615 1.87 1.02 41.72
C ARG A 615 2.46 0.08 40.67
N LYS A 616 3.10 0.63 39.64
CA LYS A 616 3.79 -0.14 38.58
C LYS A 616 5.23 0.29 38.40
N ASN A 617 6.10 -0.69 38.19
CA ASN A 617 7.49 -0.48 37.82
C ASN A 617 7.62 -0.53 36.29
N LEU A 618 8.08 0.56 35.69
CA LEU A 618 8.13 0.73 34.24
C LEU A 618 9.57 0.90 33.77
N LEU A 619 9.89 0.27 32.64
CA LEU A 619 11.08 0.58 31.86
C LEU A 619 10.69 1.37 30.60
N ILE A 620 11.35 2.49 30.34
CA ILE A 620 11.16 3.27 29.11
C ILE A 620 12.49 3.32 28.36
N THR A 621 12.54 2.69 27.18
CA THR A 621 13.76 2.69 26.36
C THR A 621 13.80 3.87 25.40
N ALA A 622 15.02 4.34 25.06
CA ALA A 622 15.23 5.52 24.23
C ALA A 622 14.46 6.76 24.75
N ALA A 623 14.54 6.99 26.07
CA ALA A 623 13.74 7.95 26.80
C ALA A 623 13.98 9.42 26.42
N SER A 624 15.12 9.74 25.82
CA SER A 624 15.39 11.08 25.27
C SER A 624 14.87 11.30 23.86
N GLY A 625 14.31 10.26 23.22
CA GLY A 625 13.77 10.32 21.86
C GLY A 625 12.33 10.84 21.80
N GLY A 626 11.79 10.95 20.58
CA GLY A 626 10.49 11.60 20.33
C GLY A 626 9.32 11.09 21.17
N VAL A 627 9.09 9.77 21.24
CA VAL A 627 8.02 9.20 22.08
C VAL A 627 8.45 9.04 23.54
N GLY A 628 9.73 8.68 23.76
CA GLY A 628 10.27 8.39 25.08
C GLY A 628 10.11 9.55 26.06
N LEU A 629 10.32 10.79 25.61
CA LEU A 629 10.22 11.98 26.47
C LEU A 629 8.79 12.20 27.00
N TYR A 630 7.77 11.88 26.20
CA TYR A 630 6.37 11.97 26.62
C TYR A 630 6.02 10.80 27.52
N ALA A 631 6.53 9.60 27.22
CA ALA A 631 6.28 8.41 28.02
C ALA A 631 6.80 8.56 29.46
N VAL A 632 8.00 9.15 29.65
CA VAL A 632 8.54 9.42 31.01
C VAL A 632 7.62 10.36 31.76
N GLN A 633 7.30 11.53 31.19
CA GLN A 633 6.47 12.54 31.85
C GLN A 633 5.07 12.03 32.17
N LEU A 634 4.40 11.39 31.20
CA LEU A 634 3.06 10.82 31.39
C LEU A 634 3.06 9.72 32.44
N ALA A 635 4.06 8.83 32.44
CA ALA A 635 4.16 7.77 33.45
C ALA A 635 4.18 8.34 34.87
N LYS A 636 4.85 9.48 35.09
CA LYS A 636 4.96 10.16 36.40
C LYS A 636 3.69 10.89 36.86
N LEU A 637 2.74 11.12 35.96
CA LEU A 637 1.39 11.52 36.37
C LEU A 637 0.70 10.38 37.14
N GLY A 638 0.92 9.13 36.72
CA GLY A 638 0.41 7.94 37.40
C GLY A 638 1.23 7.51 38.62
N ASN A 639 0.74 6.46 39.30
CA ASN A 639 1.43 5.83 40.43
C ASN A 639 2.50 4.87 39.90
N THR A 640 3.63 5.41 39.42
CA THR A 640 4.68 4.60 38.77
C THR A 640 6.08 4.92 39.28
N HIS A 641 6.94 3.89 39.23
CA HIS A 641 8.38 4.01 39.33
C HIS A 641 8.97 3.80 37.93
N VAL A 642 9.72 4.76 37.43
CA VAL A 642 10.19 4.83 36.05
C VAL A 642 11.70 4.67 36.00
N THR A 643 12.16 3.55 35.46
CA THR A 643 13.53 3.37 34.99
C THR A 643 13.58 3.72 33.51
N ALA A 644 14.53 4.55 33.10
CA ALA A 644 14.65 5.04 31.73
C ALA A 644 16.02 4.70 31.14
N THR A 645 16.10 4.47 29.82
CA THR A 645 17.39 4.30 29.12
C THR A 645 17.64 5.40 28.12
N CYS A 646 18.86 5.93 28.10
CA CYS A 646 19.32 6.91 27.12
C CYS A 646 20.85 6.79 26.94
N GLY A 647 21.46 7.61 26.08
CA GLY A 647 22.92 7.70 26.04
C GLY A 647 23.45 8.57 27.18
N ALA A 648 24.71 8.38 27.57
CA ALA A 648 25.38 9.11 28.65
C ALA A 648 25.11 10.63 28.68
N ARG A 649 25.13 11.30 27.50
CA ARG A 649 24.92 12.75 27.40
C ARG A 649 23.53 13.24 27.85
N ASN A 650 22.55 12.35 27.94
CA ASN A 650 21.15 12.69 28.22
C ASN A 650 20.68 12.23 29.61
N LEU A 651 21.58 11.73 30.48
CA LEU A 651 21.21 11.17 31.78
C LEU A 651 20.49 12.19 32.67
N ASP A 652 21.11 13.35 32.91
CA ASP A 652 20.52 14.41 33.75
C ASP A 652 19.24 14.98 33.13
N PHE A 653 19.20 15.09 31.80
CA PHE A 653 18.03 15.53 31.07
C PHE A 653 16.84 14.59 31.29
N VAL A 654 17.02 13.27 31.11
CA VAL A 654 15.95 12.27 31.30
C VAL A 654 15.53 12.19 32.77
N LYS A 655 16.47 12.35 33.70
CA LYS A 655 16.16 12.47 35.13
C LYS A 655 15.31 13.70 35.42
N GLY A 656 15.62 14.83 34.79
CA GLY A 656 14.84 16.07 34.87
C GLY A 656 13.43 15.97 34.29
N LEU A 657 13.16 15.02 33.38
CA LEU A 657 11.80 14.70 32.90
C LEU A 657 10.96 13.92 33.93
N GLY A 658 11.58 13.44 35.01
CA GLY A 658 10.92 12.74 36.11
C GLY A 658 11.25 11.25 36.23
N ALA A 659 12.21 10.73 35.45
CA ALA A 659 12.67 9.35 35.65
C ALA A 659 13.29 9.17 37.04
N ASP A 660 12.91 8.11 37.74
CA ASP A 660 13.43 7.80 39.09
C ASP A 660 14.84 7.19 38.99
N GLU A 661 15.09 6.41 37.95
CA GLU A 661 16.38 5.80 37.62
C GLU A 661 16.69 6.01 36.14
N VAL A 662 17.95 6.27 35.79
CA VAL A 662 18.37 6.41 34.39
C VAL A 662 19.61 5.56 34.12
N LEU A 663 19.56 4.77 33.05
CA LEU A 663 20.61 3.87 32.60
C LEU A 663 21.22 4.37 31.29
N ASP A 664 22.55 4.40 31.22
CA ASP A 664 23.24 4.52 29.94
C ASP A 664 23.22 3.16 29.23
N TYR A 665 22.52 3.07 28.10
CA TYR A 665 22.37 1.81 27.36
C TYR A 665 23.72 1.23 26.86
N LYS A 666 24.80 2.02 26.85
CA LYS A 666 26.15 1.56 26.47
C LYS A 666 26.91 0.87 27.61
N THR A 667 26.44 0.99 28.85
CA THR A 667 27.03 0.29 29.99
C THR A 667 26.54 -1.16 30.05
N PRO A 668 27.28 -2.09 30.70
CA PRO A 668 26.84 -3.48 30.83
C PRO A 668 25.45 -3.62 31.47
N ASP A 669 25.19 -2.87 32.55
CA ASP A 669 23.89 -2.90 33.23
C ASP A 669 22.76 -2.28 32.37
N GLY A 670 23.06 -1.21 31.63
CA GLY A 670 22.12 -0.60 30.70
C GLY A 670 21.80 -1.48 29.48
N ALA A 671 22.79 -2.17 28.92
CA ALA A 671 22.60 -3.14 27.83
C ALA A 671 21.81 -4.37 28.31
N ALA A 672 22.03 -4.80 29.55
CA ALA A 672 21.24 -5.84 30.20
C ALA A 672 19.86 -5.35 30.69
N LEU A 673 19.55 -4.05 30.56
CA LEU A 673 18.32 -3.41 31.01
C LEU A 673 18.01 -3.65 32.50
N LYS A 674 19.04 -3.85 33.32
CA LYS A 674 18.90 -4.18 34.73
C LYS A 674 18.68 -2.91 35.54
N SER A 675 17.55 -2.85 36.27
CA SER A 675 17.28 -1.71 37.16
C SER A 675 18.38 -1.60 38.24
N PRO A 676 18.89 -0.39 38.53
CA PRO A 676 19.80 -0.15 39.64
C PRO A 676 19.26 -0.64 41.00
N SER A 677 17.96 -0.48 41.26
CA SER A 677 17.30 -1.03 42.46
C SER A 677 16.97 -2.53 42.37
N SER A 678 17.38 -3.21 41.30
CA SER A 678 17.10 -4.63 41.02
C SER A 678 15.61 -4.99 40.97
N GLN A 679 14.73 -4.00 40.82
CA GLN A 679 13.29 -4.22 40.67
C GLN A 679 12.97 -4.79 39.29
N LYS A 680 11.96 -5.67 39.24
CA LYS A 680 11.42 -6.20 37.97
C LYS A 680 10.38 -5.25 37.40
N TYR A 681 10.28 -5.21 36.08
CA TYR A 681 9.34 -4.32 35.37
C TYR A 681 8.01 -5.02 35.12
N ASP A 682 6.92 -4.32 35.45
CA ASP A 682 5.55 -4.74 35.14
C ASP A 682 5.18 -4.42 33.69
N ALA A 683 5.77 -3.36 33.15
CA ALA A 683 5.68 -3.06 31.73
C ALA A 683 6.94 -2.36 31.21
N VAL A 684 7.26 -2.60 29.95
CA VAL A 684 8.31 -1.93 29.21
C VAL A 684 7.66 -1.16 28.06
N ILE A 685 7.88 0.15 27.98
CA ILE A 685 7.56 0.96 26.81
C ILE A 685 8.81 0.99 25.93
N HIS A 686 8.79 0.16 24.88
CA HIS A 686 9.94 -0.07 24.04
C HIS A 686 9.92 0.86 22.82
N CYS A 687 10.78 1.90 22.83
CA CYS A 687 10.93 2.88 21.76
C CYS A 687 12.25 2.71 20.98
N ALA A 688 13.15 1.83 21.43
CA ALA A 688 14.43 1.58 20.78
C ALA A 688 14.30 0.49 19.70
N MET A 689 15.17 0.50 18.70
CA MET A 689 15.17 -0.52 17.65
C MET A 689 16.18 -1.63 17.96
N GLY A 690 15.86 -2.87 17.56
CA GLY A 690 16.83 -3.97 17.50
C GLY A 690 17.12 -4.69 18.82
N ILE A 691 16.37 -4.45 19.90
CA ILE A 691 16.53 -5.18 21.16
C ILE A 691 15.62 -6.42 21.16
N PRO A 692 16.16 -7.65 21.27
CA PRO A 692 15.34 -8.86 21.25
C PRO A 692 14.56 -9.03 22.56
N PHE A 693 13.44 -9.76 22.51
CA PHE A 693 12.61 -10.05 23.70
C PHE A 693 13.40 -10.71 24.85
N SER A 694 14.41 -11.52 24.52
CA SER A 694 15.29 -12.19 25.48
C SER A 694 16.08 -11.23 26.37
N ALA A 695 16.31 -9.98 25.95
CA ALA A 695 16.95 -8.97 26.79
C ALA A 695 15.99 -8.42 27.86
N PHE A 696 14.68 -8.38 27.58
CA PHE A 696 13.67 -7.92 28.53
C PHE A 696 13.23 -9.03 29.48
N GLU A 697 13.08 -10.26 28.99
CA GLU A 697 12.47 -11.38 29.70
C GLU A 697 13.04 -11.64 31.11
N PRO A 698 14.37 -11.59 31.35
CA PRO A 698 14.95 -11.74 32.69
C PRO A 698 14.53 -10.64 33.65
N ASN A 699 14.23 -9.44 33.16
CA ASN A 699 13.92 -8.25 33.96
C ASN A 699 12.42 -8.00 34.14
N LEU A 700 11.56 -8.76 33.45
CA LEU A 700 10.11 -8.67 33.61
C LEU A 700 9.60 -9.33 34.89
N SER A 701 8.58 -8.73 35.50
CA SER A 701 7.78 -9.36 36.54
C SER A 701 7.01 -10.58 35.97
N PRO A 702 6.43 -11.46 36.81
CA PRO A 702 5.78 -12.68 36.34
C PRO A 702 4.71 -12.46 35.26
N ASN A 703 4.02 -11.32 35.28
CA ASN A 703 3.00 -10.92 34.30
C ASN A 703 3.44 -9.73 33.43
N GLY A 704 4.75 -9.50 33.33
CA GLY A 704 5.32 -8.33 32.69
C GLY A 704 5.05 -8.28 31.19
N LYS A 705 4.83 -7.07 30.66
CA LYS A 705 4.56 -6.85 29.24
C LYS A 705 5.63 -5.97 28.59
N VAL A 706 6.06 -6.31 27.38
CA VAL A 706 6.85 -5.41 26.52
C VAL A 706 5.92 -4.84 25.47
N ILE A 707 5.67 -3.53 25.53
CA ILE A 707 4.87 -2.79 24.55
C ILE A 707 5.85 -2.25 23.51
N ASP A 708 5.87 -2.87 22.33
CA ASP A 708 6.81 -2.56 21.25
C ASP A 708 6.20 -1.53 20.29
N LEU A 709 6.78 -0.33 20.28
CA LEU A 709 6.33 0.80 19.45
C LEU A 709 6.93 0.78 18.05
N THR A 710 7.97 -0.03 17.83
CA THR A 710 8.65 -0.17 16.55
C THR A 710 8.64 -1.65 16.13
N PRO A 711 7.46 -2.26 15.98
CA PRO A 711 7.37 -3.70 15.85
C PRO A 711 8.00 -4.18 14.54
N SER A 712 8.96 -5.08 14.68
CA SER A 712 9.55 -5.81 13.56
C SER A 712 8.74 -7.07 13.25
N PHE A 713 9.03 -7.74 12.13
CA PHE A 713 8.47 -9.07 11.86
C PHE A 713 8.75 -10.07 13.00
N GLY A 714 9.95 -9.98 13.61
CA GLY A 714 10.32 -10.78 14.79
C GLY A 714 9.45 -10.50 16.03
N SER A 715 9.01 -9.24 16.21
CA SER A 715 8.10 -8.83 17.27
C SER A 715 6.72 -9.49 17.13
N PHE A 716 6.17 -9.54 15.91
CA PHE A 716 4.90 -10.24 15.65
C PHE A 716 5.00 -11.74 15.90
N MET A 717 6.08 -12.37 15.43
CA MET A 717 6.32 -13.79 15.67
C MET A 717 6.43 -14.10 17.16
N THR A 718 7.15 -13.27 17.91
CA THR A 718 7.31 -13.45 19.36
C THR A 718 5.99 -13.26 20.10
N SER A 719 5.17 -12.27 19.71
CA SER A 719 3.83 -12.07 20.28
C SER A 719 2.92 -13.27 20.03
N ALA A 720 2.92 -13.80 18.80
CA ALA A 720 2.14 -14.98 18.43
C ALA A 720 2.58 -16.22 19.22
N VAL A 721 3.89 -16.47 19.33
CA VAL A 721 4.44 -17.58 20.10
C VAL A 721 4.06 -17.45 21.58
N LYS A 722 4.26 -16.29 22.21
CA LYS A 722 3.95 -16.11 23.64
C LYS A 722 2.46 -16.23 23.95
N LYS A 723 1.57 -15.85 23.02
CA LYS A 723 0.13 -16.11 23.12
C LYS A 723 -0.18 -17.61 22.98
N LEU A 724 0.40 -18.27 21.98
CA LEU A 724 0.19 -19.70 21.73
C LEU A 724 0.69 -20.57 22.89
N THR A 725 1.82 -20.21 23.50
CA THR A 725 2.39 -20.91 24.66
C THR A 725 1.77 -20.46 25.99
N CYS A 726 0.71 -19.65 25.97
CA CYS A 726 0.06 -19.09 27.17
C CYS A 726 1.04 -18.48 28.17
N SER A 727 2.12 -17.85 27.69
CA SER A 727 3.15 -17.29 28.56
C SER A 727 2.58 -16.12 29.37
N LYS A 728 2.91 -16.01 30.65
CA LYS A 728 2.47 -14.85 31.45
C LYS A 728 3.23 -13.57 31.08
N LYS A 729 4.46 -13.71 30.56
CA LYS A 729 5.25 -12.60 30.01
C LYS A 729 4.94 -12.44 28.53
N GLN A 730 4.56 -11.23 28.14
CA GLN A 730 4.00 -10.97 26.80
C GLN A 730 4.78 -9.89 26.06
N LEU A 731 4.88 -10.03 24.74
CA LEU A 731 5.25 -8.95 23.83
C LEU A 731 3.99 -8.48 23.11
N VAL A 732 3.72 -7.19 23.15
CA VAL A 732 2.54 -6.53 22.58
C VAL A 732 3.01 -5.51 21.53
N PRO A 733 2.95 -5.85 20.24
CA PRO A 733 3.15 -4.88 19.16
C PRO A 733 2.07 -3.79 19.26
N LEU A 734 2.46 -2.52 19.31
CA LEU A 734 1.51 -1.41 19.35
C LEU A 734 1.38 -0.74 17.98
N PHE A 735 0.14 -0.62 17.52
CA PHE A 735 -0.23 0.29 16.44
C PHE A 735 -1.02 1.45 17.03
N ALA A 736 -0.52 2.67 16.85
CA ALA A 736 -1.18 3.87 17.36
C ALA A 736 -2.50 4.10 16.61
N VAL A 737 -3.59 4.25 17.35
CA VAL A 737 -4.91 4.60 16.83
C VAL A 737 -5.25 6.00 17.38
N PRO A 738 -4.97 7.07 16.60
CA PRO A 738 -5.16 8.43 17.09
C PRO A 738 -6.64 8.73 17.31
N LYS A 739 -6.94 9.47 18.38
CA LYS A 739 -8.29 9.95 18.70
C LYS A 739 -8.19 11.43 19.09
N GLY A 740 -9.08 12.27 18.55
CA GLY A 740 -9.12 13.69 18.86
C GLY A 740 -9.26 13.99 20.36
N GLU A 741 -10.08 13.22 21.08
CA GLU A 741 -10.26 13.36 22.53
C GLU A 741 -8.95 13.16 23.32
N ASN A 742 -8.13 12.18 22.93
CA ASN A 742 -6.83 11.96 23.55
C ASN A 742 -5.85 13.08 23.19
N LEU A 743 -5.95 13.63 21.98
CA LEU A 743 -5.09 14.74 21.55
C LEU A 743 -5.45 16.01 22.33
N ASP A 744 -6.73 16.29 22.52
CA ASP A 744 -7.21 17.40 23.33
C ASP A 744 -6.74 17.26 24.79
N TYR A 745 -6.89 16.08 25.38
CA TYR A 745 -6.36 15.79 26.73
C TYR A 745 -4.87 16.10 26.85
N LEU A 746 -4.05 15.68 25.87
CA LEU A 746 -2.62 15.97 25.87
C LEU A 746 -2.33 17.46 25.72
N VAL A 747 -3.08 18.18 24.87
CA VAL A 747 -2.95 19.64 24.73
C VAL A 747 -3.31 20.35 26.05
N GLN A 748 -4.33 19.89 26.77
CA GLN A 748 -4.65 20.44 28.10
C GLN A 748 -3.54 20.18 29.12
N LEU A 749 -2.89 19.01 29.09
CA LEU A 749 -1.74 18.75 29.96
C LEU A 749 -0.55 19.66 29.65
N VAL A 750 -0.33 20.01 28.38
CA VAL A 750 0.70 20.99 27.99
C VAL A 750 0.32 22.38 28.48
N LYS A 751 -0.94 22.79 28.31
CA LYS A 751 -1.47 24.05 28.83
C LYS A 751 -1.27 24.18 30.35
N GLU A 752 -1.54 23.11 31.11
CA GLU A 752 -1.38 23.08 32.56
C GLU A 752 0.08 22.98 33.03
N GLY A 753 1.04 22.86 32.11
CA GLY A 753 2.46 22.67 32.42
C GLY A 753 2.79 21.28 33.00
N LYS A 754 1.84 20.34 32.99
CA LYS A 754 2.01 18.96 33.45
C LYS A 754 2.71 18.06 32.42
N LEU A 755 2.73 18.48 31.16
CA LEU A 755 3.42 17.82 30.07
C LEU A 755 4.21 18.85 29.27
N LYS A 756 5.48 18.60 28.99
CA LYS A 756 6.33 19.50 28.22
C LYS A 756 6.76 18.84 26.91
N THR A 757 6.50 19.51 25.80
CA THR A 757 7.13 19.20 24.52
C THR A 757 8.57 19.70 24.56
N VAL A 758 9.54 18.79 24.57
CA VAL A 758 10.96 19.17 24.47
C VAL A 758 11.32 19.34 23.01
N ILE A 759 11.78 20.53 22.65
CA ILE A 759 12.22 20.88 21.29
C ILE A 759 13.74 20.81 21.25
N ASP A 760 14.27 19.94 20.40
CA ASP A 760 15.70 19.79 20.16
C ASP A 760 16.24 20.92 19.28
N SER A 761 15.53 21.21 18.20
CA SER A 761 15.89 22.25 17.25
C SER A 761 14.68 22.73 16.46
N LYS A 762 14.77 23.97 15.99
CA LYS A 762 13.81 24.62 15.11
C LYS A 762 14.50 24.97 13.81
N HIS A 763 13.84 24.71 12.69
CA HIS A 763 14.37 24.98 11.36
C HIS A 763 13.31 25.72 10.56
N PRO A 764 13.67 26.71 9.74
CA PRO A 764 12.73 27.26 8.78
C PRO A 764 12.36 26.21 7.74
N LEU A 765 11.17 26.32 7.13
CA LEU A 765 10.67 25.40 6.12
C LEU A 765 11.60 25.31 4.91
N SER A 766 12.31 26.40 4.59
CA SER A 766 13.35 26.45 3.56
C SER A 766 14.59 25.60 3.86
N LYS A 767 14.74 25.11 5.09
CA LYS A 767 15.82 24.21 5.56
C LYS A 767 15.25 22.89 6.08
N ALA A 768 14.07 22.48 5.60
CA ALA A 768 13.45 21.23 6.04
C ALA A 768 14.35 20.01 5.80
N GLU A 769 15.25 20.04 4.82
CA GLU A 769 16.25 18.99 4.61
C GLU A 769 17.25 18.86 5.77
N GLU A 770 17.66 19.96 6.39
CA GLU A 770 18.56 19.94 7.55
C GLU A 770 17.85 19.33 8.77
N ALA A 771 16.59 19.73 8.99
CA ALA A 771 15.73 19.16 10.01
C ALA A 771 15.55 17.64 9.81
N TRP A 772 15.35 17.22 8.56
CA TRP A 772 15.14 15.82 8.22
C TRP A 772 16.41 14.98 8.38
N ALA A 773 17.56 15.50 7.92
CA ALA A 773 18.86 14.83 8.10
C ALA A 773 19.16 14.59 9.59
N LYS A 774 18.89 15.60 10.43
CA LYS A 774 19.03 15.47 11.89
C LYS A 774 18.08 14.44 12.49
N SER A 775 16.87 14.30 11.95
CA SER A 775 15.93 13.26 12.38
C SER A 775 16.42 11.85 12.04
N ILE A 776 17.00 11.65 10.86
CA ILE A 776 17.53 10.34 10.41
C ILE A 776 18.73 9.91 11.23
N ASP A 777 19.59 10.85 11.62
CA ASP A 777 20.78 10.56 12.43
C ASP A 777 20.44 9.93 13.79
N GLY A 778 19.19 10.04 14.25
CA GLY A 778 18.68 9.31 15.42
C GLY A 778 19.21 9.83 16.77
N HIS A 779 19.93 10.95 16.77
CA HIS A 779 20.60 11.52 17.94
C HIS A 779 19.91 12.75 18.53
N ALA A 780 18.76 13.17 18.00
CA ALA A 780 18.00 14.32 18.51
C ALA A 780 17.54 14.10 19.96
N THR A 781 17.68 15.14 20.79
CA THR A 781 17.19 15.15 22.18
C THR A 781 15.86 15.93 22.23
N GLY A 782 14.79 15.27 21.78
CA GLY A 782 13.46 15.86 21.69
C GLY A 782 12.88 15.91 20.28
N LYS A 783 11.90 16.79 20.06
CA LYS A 783 11.23 17.02 18.78
C LYS A 783 12.01 18.03 17.95
N ILE A 784 12.19 17.72 16.66
CA ILE A 784 12.68 18.67 15.66
C ILE A 784 11.44 19.35 15.08
N ILE A 785 11.43 20.68 15.09
CA ILE A 785 10.31 21.48 14.63
C ILE A 785 10.72 22.19 13.33
N VAL A 786 9.82 22.19 12.36
CA VAL A 786 9.94 23.00 11.15
C VAL A 786 8.89 24.10 11.21
N GLU A 787 9.32 25.35 11.06
CA GLU A 787 8.49 26.55 11.11
C GLU A 787 8.46 27.20 9.72
N PRO A 788 7.30 27.64 9.21
CA PRO A 788 7.20 28.29 7.91
C PRO A 788 7.98 29.61 7.81
#